data_AF-A0A924B7M6-F1
#
_entry.id   AF-A0A924B7M6-F1
#
_cell.length_a   1.000
_cell.length_b   1.000
_cell.length_c   1.000
_cell.angle_alpha   90.00
_cell.angle_beta   90.00
_cell.angle_gamma   90.00
#
_symmetry.space_group_name_H-M   'P 1'
#
loop_
_entity.id
_entity.type
_entity.pdbx_description
1 polymer ?
#
loop_
_entity_poly.entity_id
_entity_poly.type
_entity_poly.pdbx_seq_one_letter_code
_entity_poly.pdbx_strand_id
1 'polypeptide(L)'
;MKKTDVAFLLGLSALMIGQLAFAGDPVVSIPLKTFINPTYDLVDQNGNNLNSSDLDALFRKGVDLSKFNPVENKYWQNKKLPAVDAKLSAEMPNATNAEVVFNQSLGAYREAQLYSIYVAPKDNLNIHYGLTFGLQIHSSLLKAALLRKVGVYQESPKYYKTIKVRFASAEEMNTFITTAFNVEGSKEDNIDYLSLEPFQRGIISDVNKTDKTLILHGSYLEKMNPEVPSLFDGLTPATSNNINLFAQSRAYRSLIIPYVLGDMGESLNRVSTQAATLRGGSVELSFVNNFYFKDKTSEADAKWMLRRIAALTDKDWDEIIDAASYPAQLRSLVKMKLMYRLKNLMENFFTKEERAQLLQVTMPALSVNSGDGCVVDSKVMPICANIPGYPQRWSHGDRQSPFETADLLKYIGIKAEASTLKVALDALSKKVQETKANYNINGIQFTNQGIVPLGSATATNVGLNYTADRIITTGTYFGSQAPIQLVDSVSITGAMSYQKLFFMKDAITKNFGANVGYNRDFTYVTPIKSLDEAKKQPWKNLFGTSKLNAILNPLENGNSLTKFLSQLQEGEVFTITDSVGVMGRAGISKTLDALAGFTSLGQPSLALSVDATESVILRQVQVIRTAEGIQIFIRDGNALMFGVQFDANYFINLLRIRYQTTSTDLHTEAYLIDYNAELMTKVDSGELTGISDDLQKVVDAQNALSEKASQAILALIKQSNTWPLRENFKYRRYEINHNLKTTEIQKSILWFKATKMDEEHILSVYKPEMVAPPGSTVVNKVLQFSLYQRGELKGSDKFGFSLGILDAVLAKNVGKNAPSFAQNSQNPSQMPYGKAYW
;
A
#
# COMPACT_ATOMS: atom_id res chain seq x y z
N MET A 1 -37.78 -10.21 1.59
CA MET A 1 -36.84 -10.93 0.71
C MET A 1 -36.74 -12.37 1.18
N LYS A 2 -36.79 -13.36 0.29
CA LYS A 2 -36.44 -14.74 0.66
C LYS A 2 -34.92 -14.80 0.83
N LYS A 3 -34.41 -15.66 1.74
CA LYS A 3 -32.95 -15.87 1.94
C LYS A 3 -32.21 -16.15 0.62
N THR A 4 -32.90 -16.75 -0.34
CA THR A 4 -32.43 -17.06 -1.69
C THR A 4 -32.11 -15.82 -2.53
N ASP A 5 -32.84 -14.72 -2.36
CA ASP A 5 -32.65 -13.49 -3.18
C ASP A 5 -31.41 -12.71 -2.71
N VAL A 6 -31.18 -12.68 -1.38
CA VAL A 6 -29.96 -12.12 -0.78
C VAL A 6 -28.74 -12.96 -1.19
N ALA A 7 -28.86 -14.29 -1.12
CA ALA A 7 -27.79 -15.22 -1.51
C ALA A 7 -27.46 -15.14 -3.00
N PHE A 8 -28.45 -14.93 -3.87
CA PHE A 8 -28.23 -14.75 -5.31
C PHE A 8 -27.52 -13.43 -5.62
N LEU A 9 -27.89 -12.32 -4.96
CA LEU A 9 -27.22 -11.03 -5.14
C LEU A 9 -25.79 -11.01 -4.56
N LEU A 10 -25.58 -11.63 -3.39
CA LEU A 10 -24.24 -11.87 -2.84
C LEU A 10 -23.43 -12.81 -3.74
N GLY A 11 -24.07 -13.80 -4.35
CA GLY A 11 -23.48 -14.71 -5.33
C GLY A 11 -23.06 -14.00 -6.62
N LEU A 12 -23.87 -13.07 -7.13
CA LEU A 12 -23.56 -12.23 -8.30
C LEU A 12 -22.36 -11.31 -8.02
N SER A 13 -22.30 -10.79 -6.78
CA SER A 13 -21.18 -9.98 -6.28
C SER A 13 -19.89 -10.82 -6.21
N ALA A 14 -19.97 -12.05 -5.68
CA ALA A 14 -18.86 -12.99 -5.62
C ALA A 14 -18.38 -13.46 -7.01
N LEU A 15 -19.28 -13.64 -7.98
CA LEU A 15 -18.96 -14.02 -9.35
C LEU A 15 -18.20 -12.91 -10.12
N MET A 16 -18.48 -11.64 -9.81
CA MET A 16 -17.76 -10.48 -10.39
C MET A 16 -16.36 -10.28 -9.80
N ILE A 17 -16.06 -10.88 -8.64
CA ILE A 17 -14.80 -10.74 -7.88
C ILE A 17 -13.73 -11.77 -8.31
N GLY A 18 -14.10 -12.77 -9.09
CA GLY A 18 -13.20 -13.85 -9.54
C GLY A 18 -11.98 -13.45 -10.38
N GLN A 19 -11.72 -12.15 -10.63
CA GLN A 19 -10.55 -11.69 -11.37
C GLN A 19 -9.80 -10.52 -10.71
N LEU A 20 -8.63 -10.87 -10.15
CA LEU A 20 -7.37 -10.10 -10.05
C LEU A 20 -7.29 -8.95 -9.03
N ALA A 21 -6.33 -9.03 -8.09
CA ALA A 21 -5.58 -7.88 -7.52
C ALA A 21 -4.37 -8.27 -6.63
N PHE A 22 -3.33 -7.43 -6.61
CA PHE A 22 -2.09 -7.60 -5.82
C PHE A 22 -2.10 -6.68 -4.57
N ALA A 23 -1.48 -7.10 -3.47
CA ALA A 23 -1.26 -6.30 -2.25
C ALA A 23 0.12 -5.59 -2.29
N GLY A 24 0.26 -4.47 -1.59
CA GLY A 24 1.47 -3.63 -1.60
C GLY A 24 2.57 -4.20 -0.70
N ASP A 25 3.63 -4.68 -1.31
CA ASP A 25 4.86 -5.16 -0.67
C ASP A 25 5.80 -3.96 -0.36
N PRO A 26 6.82 -4.09 0.51
CA PRO A 26 7.80 -3.03 0.76
C PRO A 26 8.47 -2.57 -0.54
N VAL A 27 8.66 -1.25 -0.71
CA VAL A 27 9.10 -0.66 -1.99
C VAL A 27 10.48 -0.02 -1.88
N VAL A 28 11.33 -0.20 -2.89
CA VAL A 28 12.52 0.60 -3.18
C VAL A 28 12.15 1.66 -4.22
N SER A 29 12.30 2.94 -3.89
CA SER A 29 12.02 4.04 -4.81
C SER A 29 13.34 4.55 -5.43
N ILE A 30 13.43 4.50 -6.76
CA ILE A 30 14.61 4.96 -7.52
C ILE A 30 14.22 6.23 -8.29
N PRO A 31 14.64 7.42 -7.83
CA PRO A 31 14.31 8.67 -8.49
C PRO A 31 14.97 8.81 -9.86
N LEU A 32 14.20 9.19 -10.87
CA LEU A 32 14.68 9.37 -12.23
C LEU A 32 15.25 10.77 -12.46
N LYS A 33 16.25 10.88 -13.33
CA LYS A 33 16.94 12.10 -13.75
C LYS A 33 17.54 12.90 -12.58
N THR A 34 17.97 12.19 -11.53
CA THR A 34 18.60 12.79 -10.36
C THR A 34 20.05 12.35 -10.22
N PHE A 35 20.87 13.23 -9.64
CA PHE A 35 22.24 12.92 -9.22
C PHE A 35 22.25 12.78 -7.70
N ILE A 36 21.92 11.59 -7.22
CA ILE A 36 21.88 11.28 -5.78
C ILE A 36 22.93 10.20 -5.50
N ASN A 37 23.79 10.47 -4.52
CA ASN A 37 24.80 9.54 -4.01
C ASN A 37 25.61 8.89 -5.15
N PRO A 38 26.51 9.59 -5.86
CA PRO A 38 27.34 8.93 -6.88
C PRO A 38 28.17 7.79 -6.25
N THR A 39 28.31 6.69 -6.98
CA THR A 39 29.20 5.58 -6.59
C THR A 39 30.66 6.01 -6.65
N TYR A 40 31.49 5.46 -5.77
CA TYR A 40 32.90 5.85 -5.66
C TYR A 40 33.85 4.95 -6.45
N ASP A 41 33.32 3.88 -7.05
CA ASP A 41 34.10 2.83 -7.68
C ASP A 41 34.04 2.85 -9.22
N LEU A 42 33.65 3.94 -9.88
CA LEU A 42 33.53 3.96 -11.34
C LEU A 42 34.86 4.20 -12.04
N VAL A 43 35.05 3.55 -13.20
CA VAL A 43 36.20 3.75 -14.09
C VAL A 43 35.77 4.24 -15.48
N ASP A 44 36.62 5.07 -16.10
CA ASP A 44 36.47 5.47 -17.49
C ASP A 44 36.84 4.34 -18.47
N GLN A 45 36.77 4.62 -19.78
CA GLN A 45 37.12 3.64 -20.82
C GLN A 45 38.61 3.24 -20.84
N ASN A 46 39.48 4.07 -20.24
CA ASN A 46 40.91 3.83 -20.13
C ASN A 46 41.28 3.14 -18.80
N GLY A 47 40.29 2.88 -17.92
CA GLY A 47 40.49 2.28 -16.61
C GLY A 47 40.86 3.27 -15.49
N ASN A 48 40.77 4.58 -15.73
CA ASN A 48 41.03 5.57 -14.69
C ASN A 48 39.84 5.72 -13.75
N ASN A 49 40.09 5.80 -12.45
CA ASN A 49 39.07 6.02 -11.44
C ASN A 49 38.42 7.41 -11.61
N LEU A 50 37.09 7.45 -11.58
CA LEU A 50 36.29 8.66 -11.63
C LEU A 50 35.85 9.03 -10.21
N ASN A 51 36.26 10.21 -9.73
CA ASN A 51 35.81 10.71 -8.43
C ASN A 51 34.44 11.40 -8.53
N SER A 52 33.84 11.75 -7.40
CA SER A 52 32.51 12.38 -7.36
C SER A 52 32.42 13.70 -8.14
N SER A 53 33.50 14.48 -8.22
CA SER A 53 33.56 15.72 -8.99
C SER A 53 33.57 15.45 -10.49
N ASP A 54 34.29 14.43 -10.94
CA ASP A 54 34.29 14.01 -12.34
C ASP A 54 32.90 13.54 -12.77
N LEU A 55 32.24 12.76 -11.90
CA LEU A 55 30.89 12.26 -12.14
C LEU A 55 29.83 13.37 -12.18
N ASP A 56 29.90 14.38 -11.29
CA ASP A 56 29.02 15.55 -11.34
C ASP A 56 29.24 16.34 -12.64
N ALA A 57 30.50 16.56 -13.03
CA ALA A 57 30.82 17.26 -14.28
C ALA A 57 30.30 16.52 -15.51
N LEU A 58 30.40 15.18 -15.55
CA LEU A 58 29.84 14.34 -16.60
C LEU A 58 28.31 14.37 -16.60
N PHE A 59 27.68 14.26 -15.43
CA PHE A 59 26.23 14.32 -15.30
C PHE A 59 25.66 15.65 -15.80
N ARG A 60 26.26 16.77 -15.41
CA ARG A 60 25.84 18.12 -15.87
C ARG A 60 26.00 18.32 -17.38
N LYS A 61 26.93 17.62 -18.02
CA LYS A 61 27.10 17.57 -19.47
C LYS A 61 26.09 16.66 -20.18
N GLY A 62 25.16 16.03 -19.44
CA GLY A 62 24.20 15.08 -19.97
C GLY A 62 24.80 13.72 -20.33
N VAL A 63 25.99 13.40 -19.81
CA VAL A 63 26.62 12.09 -20.04
C VAL A 63 25.90 11.05 -19.20
N ASP A 64 25.52 9.96 -19.86
CA ASP A 64 24.87 8.84 -19.20
C ASP A 64 25.87 8.02 -18.36
N LEU A 65 25.83 8.25 -17.04
CA LEU A 65 26.71 7.60 -16.06
C LEU A 65 26.52 6.08 -15.98
N SER A 66 25.42 5.54 -16.51
CA SER A 66 25.17 4.10 -16.50
C SER A 66 26.01 3.32 -17.52
N LYS A 67 26.82 4.01 -18.33
CA LYS A 67 27.76 3.40 -19.29
C LYS A 67 29.12 3.05 -18.69
N PHE A 68 29.45 3.58 -17.51
CA PHE A 68 30.70 3.29 -16.81
C PHE A 68 30.57 2.02 -15.96
N ASN A 69 31.61 1.21 -15.93
CA ASN A 69 31.67 0.03 -15.06
C ASN A 69 32.27 0.39 -13.70
N PRO A 70 31.92 -0.35 -12.63
CA PRO A 70 32.71 -0.30 -11.42
C PRO A 70 34.10 -0.93 -11.63
N VAL A 71 35.04 -0.63 -10.74
CA VAL A 71 36.30 -1.36 -10.59
C VAL A 71 35.96 -2.83 -10.30
N GLU A 72 36.56 -3.74 -11.07
CA GLU A 72 36.41 -5.17 -10.82
C GLU A 72 36.90 -5.54 -9.42
N ASN A 73 36.17 -6.43 -8.76
CA ASN A 73 36.49 -6.88 -7.42
C ASN A 73 36.06 -8.35 -7.22
N LYS A 74 36.20 -8.86 -6.00
CA LYS A 74 35.83 -10.25 -5.70
C LYS A 74 34.33 -10.55 -5.90
N TYR A 75 33.46 -9.54 -5.81
CA TYR A 75 32.02 -9.69 -5.99
C TYR A 75 31.58 -9.55 -7.44
N TRP A 76 32.24 -8.71 -8.24
CA TRP A 76 31.85 -8.47 -9.63
C TRP A 76 33.05 -8.42 -10.58
N GLN A 77 32.90 -9.12 -11.71
CA GLN A 77 33.86 -9.25 -12.78
C GLN A 77 33.17 -8.89 -14.10
N ASN A 78 33.86 -8.19 -15.01
CA ASN A 78 33.31 -7.77 -16.29
C ASN A 78 33.29 -8.91 -17.32
N LYS A 79 32.79 -10.08 -16.93
CA LYS A 79 32.61 -11.26 -17.78
C LYS A 79 31.36 -12.02 -17.39
N LYS A 80 30.77 -12.74 -18.34
CA LYS A 80 29.68 -13.68 -18.05
C LYS A 80 30.27 -14.92 -17.39
N LEU A 81 29.74 -15.33 -16.24
CA LEU A 81 30.09 -16.60 -15.61
C LEU A 81 29.09 -17.70 -16.03
N PRO A 82 29.49 -18.99 -16.01
CA PRO A 82 28.53 -20.08 -16.20
C PRO A 82 27.40 -20.03 -15.17
N ALA A 83 26.17 -20.39 -15.56
CA ALA A 83 24.99 -20.33 -14.67
C ALA A 83 25.16 -21.18 -13.40
N VAL A 84 25.96 -22.25 -13.48
CA VAL A 84 26.31 -23.15 -12.36
C VAL A 84 27.83 -23.22 -12.22
N ASP A 85 28.30 -23.33 -10.99
CA ASP A 85 29.67 -23.66 -10.65
C ASP A 85 29.89 -25.17 -10.77
N ALA A 86 30.24 -25.62 -11.98
CA ALA A 86 30.40 -27.04 -12.26
C ALA A 86 31.49 -27.71 -11.39
N LYS A 87 32.53 -26.97 -11.01
CA LYS A 87 33.62 -27.48 -10.17
C LYS A 87 33.10 -27.77 -8.76
N LEU A 88 32.49 -26.77 -8.12
CA LEU A 88 31.92 -26.96 -6.78
C LEU A 88 30.78 -27.99 -6.78
N SER A 89 29.93 -27.97 -7.81
CA SER A 89 28.82 -28.94 -7.94
C SER A 89 29.29 -30.39 -8.02
N ALA A 90 30.46 -30.63 -8.61
CA ALA A 90 31.08 -31.96 -8.69
C ALA A 90 31.64 -32.44 -7.34
N GLU A 91 32.03 -31.53 -6.44
CA GLU A 91 32.51 -31.85 -5.10
C GLU A 91 31.37 -32.16 -4.10
N MET A 92 30.15 -31.68 -4.38
CA MET A 92 28.96 -31.93 -3.57
C MET A 92 28.33 -33.31 -3.81
N PRO A 93 27.65 -33.92 -2.81
CA PRO A 93 26.99 -35.23 -2.93
C PRO A 93 26.15 -35.43 -4.20
N ASN A 94 26.08 -36.66 -4.71
CA ASN A 94 25.27 -36.94 -5.90
C ASN A 94 23.77 -36.84 -5.61
N ALA A 95 23.02 -36.10 -6.43
CA ALA A 95 21.63 -35.74 -6.19
C ALA A 95 20.64 -36.93 -6.17
N THR A 96 20.97 -38.06 -6.80
CA THR A 96 20.07 -39.21 -6.86
C THR A 96 20.01 -40.02 -5.56
N ASN A 97 21.09 -40.06 -4.78
CA ASN A 97 21.20 -40.89 -3.57
C ASN A 97 21.87 -40.12 -2.41
N ALA A 98 21.72 -38.80 -2.36
CA ALA A 98 22.39 -37.98 -1.35
C ALA A 98 21.90 -38.33 0.06
N GLU A 99 22.85 -38.73 0.91
CA GLU A 99 22.66 -38.91 2.34
C GLU A 99 23.64 -38.01 3.09
N VAL A 100 23.11 -37.21 4.00
CA VAL A 100 23.88 -36.27 4.83
C VAL A 100 23.58 -36.49 6.31
N VAL A 101 24.55 -36.15 7.15
CA VAL A 101 24.46 -36.24 8.61
C VAL A 101 24.18 -34.85 9.15
N PHE A 102 23.08 -34.72 9.91
CA PHE A 102 22.73 -33.51 10.63
C PHE A 102 23.76 -33.21 11.71
N ASN A 103 24.01 -31.92 11.95
CA ASN A 103 24.93 -31.48 12.98
C ASN A 103 24.32 -30.35 13.82
N GLN A 104 23.83 -29.26 13.21
CA GLN A 104 23.14 -28.19 13.95
C GLN A 104 22.16 -27.40 13.07
N SER A 105 21.22 -26.70 13.68
CA SER A 105 20.35 -25.75 12.99
C SER A 105 21.01 -24.37 12.85
N LEU A 106 20.88 -23.73 11.68
CA LEU A 106 21.35 -22.36 11.44
C LEU A 106 20.23 -21.33 11.61
N GLY A 107 18.96 -21.72 11.41
CA GLY A 107 17.78 -20.89 11.63
C GLY A 107 16.92 -20.69 10.38
N ALA A 108 15.83 -19.95 10.54
CA ALA A 108 14.89 -19.60 9.47
C ALA A 108 15.09 -18.17 8.98
N TYR A 109 15.09 -17.98 7.67
CA TYR A 109 14.85 -16.68 7.05
C TYR A 109 13.36 -16.58 6.69
N ARG A 110 12.57 -16.03 7.62
CA ARG A 110 11.09 -16.09 7.59
C ARG A 110 10.51 -15.37 6.38
N GLU A 111 11.08 -14.23 5.99
CA GLU A 111 10.63 -13.42 4.85
C GLU A 111 10.78 -14.17 3.52
N ALA A 112 11.84 -14.98 3.37
CA ALA A 112 12.00 -15.86 2.21
C ALA A 112 11.43 -17.27 2.43
N GLN A 113 10.86 -17.57 3.61
CA GLN A 113 10.35 -18.90 3.94
C GLN A 113 11.40 -20.00 3.69
N LEU A 114 12.64 -19.75 4.09
CA LEU A 114 13.77 -20.66 4.00
C LEU A 114 14.25 -21.07 5.40
N TYR A 115 14.73 -22.29 5.55
CA TYR A 115 15.37 -22.80 6.76
C TYR A 115 16.66 -23.49 6.42
N SER A 116 17.72 -23.19 7.16
CA SER A 116 19.06 -23.72 6.92
C SER A 116 19.53 -24.57 8.08
N ILE A 117 20.17 -25.70 7.75
CA ILE A 117 20.84 -26.58 8.70
C ILE A 117 22.28 -26.86 8.25
N TYR A 118 23.14 -27.15 9.20
CA TYR A 118 24.51 -27.55 8.99
C TYR A 118 24.59 -29.07 8.86
N VAL A 119 25.18 -29.55 7.76
CA VAL A 119 25.27 -30.98 7.46
C VAL A 119 26.65 -31.38 6.95
N ALA A 120 26.97 -32.66 7.05
CA ALA A 120 28.15 -33.26 6.44
C ALA A 120 27.76 -34.44 5.53
N PRO A 121 28.43 -34.69 4.39
CA PRO A 121 28.24 -35.91 3.62
C PRO A 121 28.53 -37.14 4.48
N LYS A 122 27.72 -38.19 4.33
CA LYS A 122 27.93 -39.46 5.03
C LYS A 122 29.33 -40.03 4.79
N ASP A 123 29.84 -39.90 3.58
CA ASP A 123 31.12 -40.48 3.17
C ASP A 123 32.34 -39.63 3.57
N ASN A 124 32.13 -38.38 4.01
CA ASN A 124 33.21 -37.49 4.44
C ASN A 124 32.72 -36.44 5.45
N LEU A 125 32.82 -36.78 6.73
CA LEU A 125 32.34 -35.94 7.83
C LEU A 125 33.17 -34.67 8.09
N ASN A 126 34.32 -34.52 7.43
CA ASN A 126 35.19 -33.35 7.58
C ASN A 126 34.79 -32.18 6.66
N ILE A 127 33.92 -32.44 5.68
CA ILE A 127 33.41 -31.41 4.77
C ILE A 127 32.00 -31.06 5.23
N HIS A 128 31.72 -29.76 5.28
CA HIS A 128 30.44 -29.27 5.76
C HIS A 128 29.76 -28.37 4.74
N TYR A 129 28.44 -28.47 4.70
CA TYR A 129 27.57 -27.73 3.81
C TYR A 129 26.40 -27.12 4.59
N GLY A 130 25.92 -25.99 4.10
CA GLY A 130 24.60 -25.47 4.47
C GLY A 130 23.56 -26.19 3.63
N LEU A 131 22.60 -26.84 4.26
CA LEU A 131 21.44 -27.43 3.60
C LEU A 131 20.23 -26.55 3.87
N THR A 132 19.73 -25.92 2.83
CA THR A 132 18.57 -25.02 2.91
C THR A 132 17.36 -25.63 2.22
N PHE A 133 16.20 -25.54 2.86
CA PHE A 133 14.92 -26.01 2.34
C PHE A 133 13.83 -24.98 2.62
N GLY A 134 12.74 -25.01 1.83
CA GLY A 134 11.64 -24.06 1.99
C GLY A 134 10.88 -23.78 0.71
N LEU A 135 10.09 -22.70 0.72
CA LEU A 135 9.14 -22.41 -0.37
C LEU A 135 9.74 -21.56 -1.51
N GLN A 136 10.88 -20.90 -1.27
CA GLN A 136 11.53 -20.01 -2.26
C GLN A 136 12.80 -20.57 -2.91
N ILE A 137 13.08 -21.86 -2.72
CA ILE A 137 14.31 -22.52 -3.18
C ILE A 137 14.60 -22.26 -4.66
N HIS A 138 13.59 -22.40 -5.52
CA HIS A 138 13.77 -22.17 -6.97
C HIS A 138 14.03 -20.71 -7.32
N SER A 139 13.45 -19.75 -6.57
CA SER A 139 13.74 -18.33 -6.73
C SER A 139 15.20 -18.02 -6.33
N SER A 140 15.72 -18.66 -5.28
CA SER A 140 17.13 -18.57 -4.88
C SER A 140 18.07 -19.11 -5.95
N LEU A 141 17.80 -20.30 -6.49
CA LEU A 141 18.58 -20.89 -7.59
C LEU A 141 18.53 -20.02 -8.86
N LEU A 142 17.37 -19.44 -9.17
CA LEU A 142 17.20 -18.54 -10.32
C LEU A 142 18.03 -17.27 -10.17
N LYS A 143 17.96 -16.62 -8.99
CA LYS A 143 18.78 -15.45 -8.67
C LYS A 143 20.26 -15.80 -8.75
N ALA A 144 20.66 -16.97 -8.24
CA ALA A 144 22.04 -17.43 -8.29
C ALA A 144 22.59 -17.52 -9.71
N ALA A 145 21.84 -18.15 -10.60
CA ALA A 145 22.20 -18.29 -12.01
C ALA A 145 22.24 -16.94 -12.73
N LEU A 146 21.25 -16.07 -12.47
CA LEU A 146 21.18 -14.74 -13.05
C LEU A 146 22.36 -13.86 -12.63
N LEU A 147 22.70 -13.84 -11.32
CA LEU A 147 23.83 -13.09 -10.78
C LEU A 147 25.14 -13.49 -11.44
N ARG A 148 25.40 -14.79 -11.57
CA ARG A 148 26.59 -15.31 -12.27
C ARG A 148 26.63 -14.86 -13.73
N LYS A 149 25.50 -14.92 -14.44
CA LYS A 149 25.41 -14.52 -15.84
C LYS A 149 25.65 -13.02 -16.09
N VAL A 150 25.33 -12.16 -15.12
CA VAL A 150 25.63 -10.71 -15.21
C VAL A 150 27.03 -10.34 -14.72
N GLY A 151 27.81 -11.32 -14.24
CA GLY A 151 29.20 -11.17 -13.79
C GLY A 151 29.38 -11.00 -12.29
N VAL A 152 28.33 -11.16 -11.49
CA VAL A 152 28.42 -11.22 -10.03
C VAL A 152 28.91 -12.60 -9.63
N TYR A 153 30.10 -12.67 -9.03
CA TYR A 153 30.68 -13.91 -8.55
C TYR A 153 29.99 -14.36 -7.26
N GLN A 154 29.53 -15.60 -7.29
CA GLN A 154 29.01 -16.33 -6.14
C GLN A 154 29.08 -17.82 -6.42
N GLU A 155 29.45 -18.61 -5.42
CA GLU A 155 29.44 -20.06 -5.49
C GLU A 155 27.99 -20.55 -5.66
N SER A 156 27.72 -21.42 -6.65
CA SER A 156 26.35 -21.82 -6.95
C SER A 156 25.89 -22.94 -6.01
N PRO A 157 24.70 -22.82 -5.39
CA PRO A 157 24.08 -23.94 -4.68
C PRO A 157 23.71 -25.09 -5.63
N LYS A 158 23.69 -26.33 -5.12
CA LYS A 158 23.27 -27.52 -5.87
C LYS A 158 21.91 -28.00 -5.37
N TYR A 159 20.94 -28.12 -6.27
CA TYR A 159 19.59 -28.55 -5.94
C TYR A 159 19.48 -30.07 -5.74
N TYR A 160 18.69 -30.46 -4.74
CA TYR A 160 18.31 -31.82 -4.42
C TYR A 160 16.79 -31.90 -4.36
N LYS A 161 16.20 -32.65 -5.30
CA LYS A 161 14.77 -32.95 -5.29
C LYS A 161 14.40 -33.68 -3.99
N THR A 162 15.24 -34.63 -3.57
CA THR A 162 15.16 -35.34 -2.30
C THR A 162 16.54 -35.51 -1.71
N ILE A 163 16.68 -35.36 -0.39
CA ILE A 163 17.92 -35.66 0.34
C ILE A 163 17.59 -36.39 1.64
N LYS A 164 18.31 -37.47 1.93
CA LYS A 164 18.15 -38.21 3.19
C LYS A 164 19.02 -37.57 4.26
N VAL A 165 18.42 -37.21 5.40
CA VAL A 165 19.12 -36.65 6.55
C VAL A 165 19.16 -37.69 7.67
N ARG A 166 20.34 -37.93 8.22
CA ARG A 166 20.59 -38.83 9.35
C ARG A 166 20.92 -38.03 10.60
N PHE A 167 20.33 -38.42 11.73
CA PHE A 167 20.52 -37.79 13.04
C PHE A 167 21.27 -38.73 13.99
N ALA A 168 21.92 -38.16 15.00
CA ALA A 168 22.61 -38.90 16.05
C ALA A 168 21.63 -39.70 16.92
N SER A 169 20.43 -39.16 17.15
CA SER A 169 19.35 -39.80 17.91
C SER A 169 17.97 -39.52 17.34
N ALA A 170 16.98 -40.34 17.72
CA ALA A 170 15.58 -40.08 17.37
C ALA A 170 15.04 -38.84 18.10
N GLU A 171 15.62 -38.48 19.25
CA GLU A 171 15.30 -37.26 19.99
C GLU A 171 15.77 -36.02 19.22
N GLU A 172 17.01 -36.00 18.75
CA GLU A 172 17.56 -34.90 17.94
C GLU A 172 16.77 -34.69 16.65
N MET A 173 16.34 -35.79 16.01
CA MET A 173 15.45 -35.73 14.85
C MET A 173 14.10 -35.06 15.18
N ASN A 174 13.49 -35.40 16.32
CA ASN A 174 12.23 -34.77 16.73
C ASN A 174 12.45 -33.30 17.10
N THR A 175 13.52 -32.97 17.82
CA THR A 175 13.90 -31.59 18.13
C THR A 175 14.07 -30.77 16.85
N PHE A 176 14.76 -31.30 15.83
CA PHE A 176 14.87 -30.65 14.53
C PHE A 176 13.50 -30.35 13.92
N ILE A 177 12.58 -31.31 13.89
CA ILE A 177 11.23 -31.12 13.34
C ILE A 177 10.47 -30.03 14.12
N THR A 178 10.50 -30.09 15.45
CA THR A 178 9.80 -29.14 16.31
C THR A 178 10.40 -27.73 16.20
N THR A 179 11.73 -27.60 16.20
CA THR A 179 12.42 -26.30 16.07
C THR A 179 12.26 -25.71 14.67
N ALA A 180 12.37 -26.52 13.61
CA ALA A 180 12.30 -26.01 12.24
C ALA A 180 10.90 -25.57 11.82
N PHE A 181 9.84 -26.14 12.42
CA PHE A 181 8.45 -25.91 11.99
C PHE A 181 7.47 -25.43 13.08
N ASN A 182 7.91 -25.34 14.34
CA ASN A 182 7.08 -25.00 15.52
C ASN A 182 5.77 -25.80 15.62
N VAL A 183 5.86 -27.12 15.45
CA VAL A 183 4.70 -28.04 15.41
C VAL A 183 3.95 -28.09 16.76
N GLU A 184 4.58 -27.70 17.86
CA GLU A 184 4.00 -27.77 19.22
C GLU A 184 3.57 -26.42 19.81
N GLY A 185 3.61 -25.33 19.02
CA GLY A 185 3.09 -24.03 19.46
C GLY A 185 3.91 -23.34 20.56
N SER A 186 5.23 -23.53 20.56
CA SER A 186 6.13 -22.86 21.48
C SER A 186 5.99 -21.33 21.36
N LYS A 187 5.84 -20.67 22.52
CA LYS A 187 5.68 -19.21 22.69
C LYS A 187 7.02 -18.51 22.97
N GLU A 188 8.14 -19.10 22.58
CA GLU A 188 9.45 -18.48 22.81
C GLU A 188 9.74 -17.46 21.71
N ASP A 189 9.89 -16.20 22.10
CA ASP A 189 10.05 -15.03 21.23
C ASP A 189 11.33 -15.05 20.36
N ASN A 190 12.20 -16.06 20.48
CA ASN A 190 13.54 -16.10 19.89
C ASN A 190 13.89 -17.35 19.05
N ILE A 191 12.92 -18.23 18.72
CA ILE A 191 13.20 -19.35 17.80
C ILE A 191 12.81 -18.97 16.38
N ASP A 192 13.76 -18.92 15.45
CA ASP A 192 13.47 -18.79 14.02
C ASP A 192 12.99 -20.12 13.43
N TYR A 193 11.72 -20.19 13.03
CA TYR A 193 11.08 -21.40 12.47
C TYR A 193 10.27 -21.07 11.21
N LEU A 194 10.01 -22.08 10.38
CA LEU A 194 9.05 -22.03 9.28
C LEU A 194 7.65 -22.28 9.83
N SER A 195 6.76 -21.28 9.80
CA SER A 195 5.35 -21.47 10.20
C SER A 195 4.58 -22.25 9.11
N LEU A 196 4.96 -23.50 8.88
CA LEU A 196 4.45 -24.38 7.83
C LEU A 196 4.26 -25.79 8.40
N GLU A 197 3.20 -26.49 7.99
CA GLU A 197 2.99 -27.90 8.31
C GLU A 197 3.89 -28.80 7.44
N PRO A 198 5.00 -29.35 7.96
CA PRO A 198 6.04 -29.96 7.12
C PRO A 198 5.57 -31.20 6.37
N PHE A 199 4.69 -32.01 6.99
CA PHE A 199 4.17 -33.25 6.40
C PHE A 199 3.07 -32.96 5.38
N GLN A 200 2.15 -32.04 5.68
CA GLN A 200 1.09 -31.67 4.74
C GLN A 200 1.64 -30.95 3.50
N ARG A 201 2.70 -30.16 3.68
CA ARG A 201 3.42 -29.50 2.59
C ARG A 201 4.36 -30.44 1.83
N GLY A 202 4.56 -31.67 2.31
CA GLY A 202 5.47 -32.63 1.69
C GLY A 202 6.94 -32.18 1.74
N ILE A 203 7.32 -31.33 2.70
CA ILE A 203 8.72 -30.95 2.92
C ILE A 203 9.48 -32.11 3.56
N ILE A 204 8.82 -32.86 4.47
CA ILE A 204 9.37 -34.05 5.13
C ILE A 204 8.57 -35.30 4.71
N SER A 205 9.28 -36.38 4.37
CA SER A 205 8.71 -37.73 4.25
C SER A 205 9.61 -38.79 4.90
N ASP A 206 9.13 -40.04 4.95
CA ASP A 206 9.90 -41.24 5.29
C ASP A 206 10.66 -41.15 6.62
N VAL A 207 10.00 -40.62 7.65
CA VAL A 207 10.55 -40.52 9.01
C VAL A 207 10.70 -41.93 9.60
N ASN A 208 11.94 -42.33 9.82
CA ASN A 208 12.30 -43.62 10.40
C ASN A 208 13.04 -43.40 11.72
N LYS A 209 12.34 -43.66 12.83
CA LYS A 209 12.87 -43.50 14.19
C LYS A 209 13.96 -44.53 14.53
N THR A 210 13.91 -45.72 13.94
CA THR A 210 14.90 -46.78 14.16
C THR A 210 16.23 -46.44 13.51
N ASP A 211 16.18 -46.04 12.23
CA ASP A 211 17.36 -45.67 11.45
C ASP A 211 17.80 -44.22 11.71
N LYS A 212 17.00 -43.45 12.45
CA LYS A 212 17.22 -42.03 12.79
C LYS A 212 17.36 -41.18 11.52
N THR A 213 16.46 -41.39 10.57
CA THR A 213 16.49 -40.71 9.27
C THR A 213 15.15 -40.14 8.88
N LEU A 214 15.19 -39.09 8.04
CA LEU A 214 14.03 -38.58 7.30
C LEU A 214 14.48 -38.14 5.90
N ILE A 215 13.53 -37.91 5.01
CA ILE A 215 13.78 -37.34 3.68
C ILE A 215 13.25 -35.90 3.64
N LEU A 216 14.12 -34.97 3.24
CA LEU A 216 13.75 -33.60 2.90
C LEU A 216 13.53 -33.47 1.39
N HIS A 217 12.45 -32.79 1.01
CA HIS A 217 12.10 -32.49 -0.39
C HIS A 217 12.43 -31.05 -0.73
N GLY A 218 12.89 -30.82 -1.96
CA GLY A 218 13.15 -29.48 -2.50
C GLY A 218 14.12 -28.67 -1.65
N SER A 219 15.40 -29.05 -1.68
CA SER A 219 16.46 -28.41 -0.91
C SER A 219 17.67 -28.09 -1.79
N TYR A 220 18.58 -27.25 -1.32
CA TYR A 220 19.89 -27.09 -1.93
C TYR A 220 21.02 -27.19 -0.91
N LEU A 221 22.18 -27.69 -1.35
CA LEU A 221 23.43 -27.57 -0.61
C LEU A 221 24.21 -26.35 -1.10
N GLU A 222 24.75 -25.59 -0.16
CA GLU A 222 25.73 -24.54 -0.39
C GLU A 222 27.00 -24.80 0.44
N LYS A 223 28.13 -24.29 -0.03
CA LYS A 223 29.41 -24.43 0.65
C LYS A 223 29.40 -23.62 1.94
N MET A 224 29.84 -24.23 3.05
CA MET A 224 30.05 -23.48 4.28
C MET A 224 31.31 -22.62 4.17
N ASN A 225 31.18 -21.35 4.55
CA ASN A 225 32.21 -20.31 4.41
C ASN A 225 32.63 -20.08 2.95
N PRO A 226 31.69 -19.60 2.10
CA PRO A 226 32.01 -19.28 0.72
C PRO A 226 33.02 -18.13 0.63
N GLU A 227 33.78 -18.06 -0.46
CA GLU A 227 34.75 -16.96 -0.69
C GLU A 227 34.06 -15.59 -0.69
N VAL A 228 32.82 -15.57 -1.19
CA VAL A 228 31.91 -14.43 -1.19
C VAL A 228 30.62 -14.85 -0.50
N PRO A 229 30.08 -14.07 0.46
CA PRO A 229 28.80 -14.38 1.11
C PRO A 229 27.68 -14.62 0.10
N SER A 230 26.79 -15.58 0.37
CA SER A 230 25.65 -15.91 -0.49
C SER A 230 24.75 -14.70 -0.69
N LEU A 231 24.61 -14.26 -1.95
CA LEU A 231 23.79 -13.11 -2.34
C LEU A 231 22.40 -13.53 -2.86
N PHE A 232 22.29 -14.76 -3.35
CA PHE A 232 21.16 -15.23 -4.14
C PHE A 232 19.84 -15.36 -3.35
N ASP A 233 19.86 -15.40 -2.03
CA ASP A 233 18.64 -15.36 -1.21
C ASP A 233 17.99 -13.96 -1.13
N GLY A 234 18.55 -12.97 -1.83
CA GLY A 234 18.11 -11.57 -1.69
C GLY A 234 18.64 -10.92 -0.40
N LEU A 235 19.61 -11.58 0.22
CA LEU A 235 20.37 -11.10 1.36
C LEU A 235 21.60 -10.32 0.87
N THR A 236 22.18 -9.55 1.77
CA THR A 236 23.39 -8.81 1.50
C THR A 236 24.34 -8.94 2.69
N PRO A 237 25.67 -8.91 2.49
CA PRO A 237 26.62 -8.89 3.59
C PRO A 237 26.60 -7.57 4.38
N ALA A 238 25.83 -6.58 3.91
CA ALA A 238 25.65 -5.35 4.64
C ALA A 238 24.74 -5.56 5.86
N THR A 239 25.09 -4.89 6.94
CA THR A 239 24.28 -4.68 8.14
C THR A 239 23.91 -3.19 8.22
N SER A 240 23.01 -2.83 9.14
CA SER A 240 22.69 -1.42 9.41
C SER A 240 23.93 -0.56 9.69
N ASN A 241 24.98 -1.15 10.27
CA ASN A 241 26.20 -0.44 10.66
C ASN A 241 27.19 -0.21 9.51
N ASN A 242 27.16 -1.03 8.45
CA ASN A 242 28.15 -0.98 7.36
C ASN A 242 27.55 -0.81 5.96
N ILE A 243 26.21 -0.70 5.85
CA ILE A 243 25.50 -0.49 4.58
C ILE A 243 26.06 0.67 3.77
N ASN A 244 26.48 1.77 4.41
CA ASN A 244 27.05 2.91 3.72
C ASN A 244 28.41 2.61 3.08
N LEU A 245 29.17 1.63 3.59
CA LEU A 245 30.42 1.18 2.97
C LEU A 245 30.13 0.36 1.71
N PHE A 246 29.17 -0.58 1.79
CA PHE A 246 28.75 -1.36 0.63
C PHE A 246 28.08 -0.51 -0.44
N ALA A 247 27.29 0.50 -0.04
CA ALA A 247 26.66 1.46 -0.94
C ALA A 247 27.65 2.41 -1.64
N GLN A 248 28.96 2.28 -1.41
CA GLN A 248 29.96 2.94 -2.25
C GLN A 248 30.14 2.23 -3.60
N SER A 249 29.79 0.94 -3.70
CA SER A 249 29.96 0.13 -4.90
C SER A 249 28.71 0.07 -5.77
N ARG A 250 28.85 0.33 -7.07
CA ARG A 250 27.78 0.12 -8.06
C ARG A 250 27.33 -1.34 -8.12
N ALA A 251 28.26 -2.28 -8.04
CA ALA A 251 27.96 -3.70 -8.10
C ALA A 251 26.99 -4.12 -6.99
N TYR A 252 27.16 -3.57 -5.78
CA TYR A 252 26.24 -3.78 -4.67
C TYR A 252 24.89 -3.11 -4.88
N ARG A 253 24.86 -1.79 -5.14
CA ARG A 253 23.62 -1.00 -5.26
C ARG A 253 22.67 -1.49 -6.33
N SER A 254 23.21 -2.10 -7.37
CA SER A 254 22.44 -2.57 -8.51
C SER A 254 21.89 -4.00 -8.35
N LEU A 255 22.24 -4.71 -7.27
CA LEU A 255 21.72 -6.06 -6.94
C LEU A 255 20.20 -6.11 -6.81
N ILE A 256 19.56 -4.98 -6.48
CA ILE A 256 18.09 -4.89 -6.43
C ILE A 256 17.44 -5.31 -7.75
N ILE A 257 18.08 -5.05 -8.90
CA ILE A 257 17.52 -5.40 -10.21
C ILE A 257 17.44 -6.93 -10.41
N PRO A 258 18.52 -7.72 -10.29
CA PRO A 258 18.42 -9.17 -10.41
C PRO A 258 17.59 -9.79 -9.27
N TYR A 259 17.57 -9.20 -8.08
CA TYR A 259 16.72 -9.69 -6.97
C TYR A 259 15.24 -9.55 -7.30
N VAL A 260 14.80 -8.36 -7.73
CA VAL A 260 13.41 -8.12 -8.12
C VAL A 260 13.08 -8.90 -9.38
N LEU A 261 14.00 -9.03 -10.34
CA LEU A 261 13.73 -9.80 -11.56
C LEU A 261 13.51 -11.29 -11.26
N GLY A 262 14.40 -11.88 -10.45
CA GLY A 262 14.39 -13.31 -10.09
C GLY A 262 13.43 -13.71 -8.96
N ASP A 263 12.71 -12.76 -8.38
CA ASP A 263 11.71 -13.07 -7.35
C ASP A 263 10.41 -13.60 -7.97
N MET A 264 10.29 -14.93 -8.00
CA MET A 264 9.18 -15.67 -8.59
C MET A 264 8.21 -16.24 -7.56
N GLY A 265 8.41 -15.99 -6.27
CA GLY A 265 7.52 -16.51 -5.25
C GLY A 265 7.39 -18.04 -5.20
N GLU A 266 6.48 -18.54 -4.35
CA GLU A 266 6.03 -19.93 -4.36
C GLU A 266 5.04 -20.20 -5.52
N SER A 267 4.10 -19.26 -5.74
CA SER A 267 3.02 -19.41 -6.72
C SER A 267 3.31 -18.63 -7.99
N LEU A 268 3.60 -19.33 -9.09
CA LEU A 268 3.82 -18.70 -10.39
C LEU A 268 2.60 -17.89 -10.85
N ASN A 269 1.38 -18.31 -10.50
CA ASN A 269 0.16 -17.56 -10.83
C ASN A 269 0.09 -16.19 -10.14
N ARG A 270 0.71 -16.05 -8.98
CA ARG A 270 0.75 -14.79 -8.21
C ARG A 270 1.93 -13.91 -8.60
N VAL A 271 2.80 -14.35 -9.50
CA VAL A 271 3.93 -13.53 -9.99
C VAL A 271 3.42 -12.51 -11.00
N SER A 272 3.59 -11.23 -10.68
CA SER A 272 3.35 -10.13 -11.60
C SER A 272 4.38 -10.12 -12.72
N THR A 273 3.95 -9.83 -13.95
CA THR A 273 4.84 -9.46 -15.05
C THR A 273 5.27 -7.99 -14.98
N GLN A 274 4.59 -7.19 -14.15
CA GLN A 274 4.97 -5.83 -13.82
C GLN A 274 5.84 -5.85 -12.55
N ALA A 275 7.16 -5.82 -12.75
CA ALA A 275 8.16 -5.79 -11.69
C ALA A 275 8.43 -4.38 -11.15
N ALA A 276 8.05 -3.34 -11.91
CA ALA A 276 8.31 -1.94 -11.62
C ALA A 276 7.13 -1.04 -12.00
N THR A 277 6.94 0.02 -11.22
CA THR A 277 5.91 1.04 -11.44
C THR A 277 6.51 2.45 -11.37
N LEU A 278 6.21 3.29 -12.35
CA LEU A 278 6.56 4.71 -12.32
C LEU A 278 5.55 5.48 -11.46
N ARG A 279 6.02 6.16 -10.40
CA ARG A 279 5.19 7.00 -9.52
C ARG A 279 5.98 8.21 -9.05
N GLY A 280 5.40 9.41 -9.18
CA GLY A 280 5.99 10.65 -8.63
C GLY A 280 7.41 10.98 -9.15
N GLY A 281 7.76 10.58 -10.37
CA GLY A 281 9.10 10.78 -10.92
C GLY A 281 10.14 9.73 -10.49
N SER A 282 9.73 8.70 -9.76
CA SER A 282 10.58 7.58 -9.33
C SER A 282 10.05 6.25 -9.84
N VAL A 283 10.95 5.29 -10.05
CA VAL A 283 10.58 3.90 -10.30
C VAL A 283 10.53 3.14 -8.98
N GLU A 284 9.35 2.61 -8.67
CA GLU A 284 9.06 1.82 -7.49
C GLU A 284 9.24 0.33 -7.79
N LEU A 285 10.07 -0.35 -6.99
CA LEU A 285 10.33 -1.79 -7.06
C LEU A 285 9.86 -2.46 -5.77
N SER A 286 8.99 -3.46 -5.87
CA SER A 286 8.59 -4.30 -4.72
C SER A 286 9.75 -5.22 -4.32
N PHE A 287 10.24 -5.08 -3.10
CA PHE A 287 11.28 -5.94 -2.53
C PHE A 287 11.28 -5.92 -1.00
N VAL A 288 11.20 -7.09 -0.37
CA VAL A 288 11.00 -7.22 1.09
C VAL A 288 12.13 -6.57 1.93
N ASN A 289 13.39 -6.71 1.50
CA ASN A 289 14.53 -6.10 2.19
C ASN A 289 14.90 -4.73 1.60
N ASN A 290 13.91 -3.86 1.40
CA ASN A 290 14.11 -2.57 0.73
C ASN A 290 15.17 -1.69 1.41
N PHE A 291 15.38 -1.82 2.71
CA PHE A 291 16.28 -0.96 3.48
C PHE A 291 17.74 -1.02 3.01
N TYR A 292 18.17 -2.13 2.40
CA TYR A 292 19.52 -2.26 1.83
C TYR A 292 19.76 -1.35 0.62
N PHE A 293 18.69 -0.95 -0.06
CA PHE A 293 18.73 -0.26 -1.35
C PHE A 293 18.06 1.11 -1.34
N LYS A 294 17.16 1.34 -0.37
CA LYS A 294 16.44 2.60 -0.19
C LYS A 294 17.42 3.77 -0.04
N ASP A 295 17.25 4.79 -0.87
CA ASP A 295 18.10 5.98 -0.96
C ASP A 295 19.58 5.70 -1.32
N LYS A 296 19.91 4.45 -1.70
CA LYS A 296 21.26 4.04 -2.12
C LYS A 296 21.33 3.79 -3.62
N THR A 297 20.34 3.15 -4.23
CA THR A 297 20.36 2.84 -5.66
C THR A 297 19.96 4.06 -6.50
N SER A 298 20.81 4.45 -7.45
CA SER A 298 20.51 5.53 -8.41
C SER A 298 19.93 4.96 -9.71
N GLU A 299 19.29 5.83 -10.51
CA GLU A 299 18.89 5.48 -11.89
C GLU A 299 20.07 4.92 -12.69
N ALA A 300 21.26 5.49 -12.53
CA ALA A 300 22.44 5.06 -13.26
C ALA A 300 22.85 3.61 -12.92
N ASP A 301 22.71 3.21 -11.65
CA ASP A 301 23.03 1.85 -11.21
C ASP A 301 22.02 0.83 -11.75
N ALA A 302 20.74 1.19 -11.72
CA ALA A 302 19.66 0.37 -12.28
C ALA A 302 19.82 0.19 -13.79
N LYS A 303 20.03 1.29 -14.54
CA LYS A 303 20.29 1.24 -15.99
C LYS A 303 21.53 0.41 -16.31
N TRP A 304 22.61 0.54 -15.53
CA TRP A 304 23.84 -0.23 -15.73
C TRP A 304 23.57 -1.74 -15.68
N MET A 305 22.93 -2.22 -14.61
CA MET A 305 22.62 -3.64 -14.46
C MET A 305 21.62 -4.13 -15.51
N LEU A 306 20.60 -3.32 -15.83
CA LEU A 306 19.64 -3.65 -16.88
C LEU A 306 20.31 -3.80 -18.25
N ARG A 307 21.34 -3.01 -18.58
CA ARG A 307 22.11 -3.24 -19.82
C ARG A 307 22.83 -4.58 -19.82
N ARG A 308 23.40 -4.98 -18.68
CA ARG A 308 24.06 -6.29 -18.57
C ARG A 308 23.07 -7.45 -18.73
N ILE A 309 21.88 -7.32 -18.15
CA ILE A 309 20.80 -8.30 -18.30
C ILE A 309 20.26 -8.32 -19.73
N ALA A 310 20.08 -7.16 -20.36
CA ALA A 310 19.62 -7.06 -21.75
C ALA A 310 20.62 -7.67 -22.77
N ALA A 311 21.91 -7.72 -22.43
CA ALA A 311 22.96 -8.36 -23.22
C ALA A 311 23.01 -9.90 -23.07
N LEU A 312 22.13 -10.50 -22.27
CA LEU A 312 21.99 -11.95 -22.19
C LEU A 312 21.28 -12.48 -23.43
N THR A 313 21.79 -13.58 -23.99
CA THR A 313 21.22 -14.24 -25.17
C THR A 313 20.07 -15.18 -24.81
N ASP A 314 19.29 -15.64 -25.79
CA ASP A 314 18.27 -16.67 -25.56
C ASP A 314 18.83 -17.93 -24.88
N LYS A 315 20.05 -18.34 -25.27
CA LYS A 315 20.78 -19.45 -24.64
C LYS A 315 21.15 -19.15 -23.18
N ASP A 316 21.58 -17.93 -22.88
CA ASP A 316 21.87 -17.54 -21.50
C ASP A 316 20.61 -17.65 -20.62
N TRP A 317 19.45 -17.25 -21.16
CA TRP A 317 18.17 -17.39 -20.45
C TRP A 317 17.77 -18.85 -20.24
N ASP A 318 17.95 -19.71 -21.24
CA ASP A 318 17.66 -21.14 -21.08
C ASP A 318 18.56 -21.77 -20.01
N GLU A 319 19.87 -21.45 -20.01
CA GLU A 319 20.79 -21.91 -18.97
C GLU A 319 20.42 -21.40 -17.56
N ILE A 320 19.91 -20.17 -17.44
CA ILE A 320 19.42 -19.61 -16.17
C ILE A 320 18.20 -20.38 -15.65
N ILE A 321 17.22 -20.65 -16.54
CA ILE A 321 16.00 -21.37 -16.18
C ILE A 321 16.30 -22.84 -15.84
N ASP A 322 17.23 -23.47 -16.55
CA ASP A 322 17.68 -24.83 -16.26
C ASP A 322 18.37 -24.92 -14.91
N ALA A 323 19.26 -23.98 -14.59
CA ALA A 323 19.94 -23.91 -13.29
C ALA A 323 18.97 -23.71 -12.12
N ALA A 324 17.86 -22.98 -12.34
CA ALA A 324 16.83 -22.76 -11.33
C ALA A 324 16.05 -24.04 -10.93
N SER A 325 16.22 -25.14 -11.68
CA SER A 325 15.67 -26.46 -11.37
C SER A 325 14.14 -26.51 -11.20
N TYR A 326 13.39 -25.61 -11.84
CA TYR A 326 11.93 -25.68 -11.86
C TYR A 326 11.46 -26.99 -12.51
N PRO A 327 10.28 -27.52 -12.10
CA PRO A 327 9.64 -28.64 -12.79
C PRO A 327 9.57 -28.40 -14.30
N ALA A 328 9.88 -29.42 -15.11
CA ALA A 328 10.01 -29.29 -16.55
C ALA A 328 8.79 -28.63 -17.21
N GLN A 329 7.59 -28.99 -16.77
CA GLN A 329 6.32 -28.44 -17.24
C GLN A 329 6.10 -26.94 -16.94
N LEU A 330 6.85 -26.35 -16.00
CA LEU A 330 6.71 -24.93 -15.61
C LEU A 330 7.75 -24.01 -16.26
N ARG A 331 8.82 -24.56 -16.87
CA ARG A 331 9.98 -23.79 -17.34
C ARG A 331 9.63 -22.71 -18.37
N SER A 332 8.76 -23.04 -19.33
CA SER A 332 8.32 -22.09 -20.36
C SER A 332 7.52 -20.92 -19.77
N LEU A 333 6.69 -21.18 -18.75
CA LEU A 333 5.95 -20.16 -18.01
C LEU A 333 6.88 -19.25 -17.20
N VAL A 334 7.89 -19.82 -16.53
CA VAL A 334 8.90 -19.07 -15.79
C VAL A 334 9.69 -18.17 -16.75
N LYS A 335 10.21 -18.71 -17.87
CA LYS A 335 10.91 -17.94 -18.90
C LYS A 335 10.06 -16.78 -19.39
N MET A 336 8.78 -17.03 -19.70
CA MET A 336 7.85 -15.99 -20.12
C MET A 336 7.72 -14.88 -19.07
N LYS A 337 7.39 -15.22 -17.83
CA LYS A 337 7.19 -14.23 -16.76
C LYS A 337 8.44 -13.41 -16.51
N LEU A 338 9.61 -14.04 -16.49
CA LEU A 338 10.91 -13.39 -16.33
C LEU A 338 11.19 -12.39 -17.45
N MET A 339 10.93 -12.77 -18.71
CA MET A 339 11.09 -11.89 -19.88
C MET A 339 10.14 -10.71 -19.88
N TYR A 340 8.89 -10.88 -19.49
CA TYR A 340 7.97 -9.75 -19.38
C TYR A 340 8.30 -8.83 -18.19
N ARG A 341 8.83 -9.37 -17.08
CA ARG A 341 9.37 -8.55 -15.98
C ARG A 341 10.58 -7.74 -16.43
N LEU A 342 11.51 -8.33 -17.17
CA LEU A 342 12.64 -7.62 -17.76
C LEU A 342 12.15 -6.52 -18.70
N LYS A 343 11.23 -6.83 -19.61
CA LYS A 343 10.63 -5.85 -20.51
C LYS A 343 10.02 -4.68 -19.73
N ASN A 344 9.26 -4.96 -18.68
CA ASN A 344 8.66 -3.94 -17.84
C ASN A 344 9.71 -3.07 -17.13
N LEU A 345 10.79 -3.65 -16.59
CA LEU A 345 11.91 -2.89 -16.02
C LEU A 345 12.55 -1.98 -17.08
N MET A 346 12.85 -2.53 -18.27
CA MET A 346 13.39 -1.77 -19.39
C MET A 346 12.48 -0.60 -19.77
N GLU A 347 11.15 -0.81 -19.76
CA GLU A 347 10.16 0.21 -20.07
C GLU A 347 10.15 1.41 -19.11
N ASN A 348 10.49 1.17 -17.85
CA ASN A 348 10.53 2.21 -16.81
C ASN A 348 11.86 3.00 -16.79
N PHE A 349 12.96 2.43 -17.29
CA PHE A 349 14.30 3.04 -17.22
C PHE A 349 14.86 3.52 -18.57
N PHE A 350 14.29 3.10 -19.69
CA PHE A 350 14.77 3.42 -21.03
C PHE A 350 13.66 3.90 -21.95
N THR A 351 14.02 4.83 -22.83
CA THR A 351 13.17 5.28 -23.95
C THR A 351 12.88 4.14 -24.93
N LYS A 352 11.86 4.31 -25.77
CA LYS A 352 11.48 3.27 -26.75
C LYS A 352 12.62 2.95 -27.71
N GLU A 353 13.37 3.97 -28.11
CA GLU A 353 14.50 3.89 -29.04
C GLU A 353 15.69 3.16 -28.39
N GLU A 354 16.06 3.52 -27.16
CA GLU A 354 17.11 2.82 -26.40
C GLU A 354 16.75 1.35 -26.20
N ARG A 355 15.49 1.03 -25.88
CA ARG A 355 15.05 -0.36 -25.68
C ARG A 355 15.18 -1.19 -26.95
N ALA A 356 14.82 -0.63 -28.10
CA ALA A 356 14.94 -1.31 -29.38
C ALA A 356 16.40 -1.68 -29.73
N GLN A 357 17.37 -0.90 -29.23
CA GLN A 357 18.80 -1.18 -29.42
C GLN A 357 19.33 -2.20 -28.41
N LEU A 358 18.88 -2.12 -27.16
CA LEU A 358 19.40 -2.92 -26.04
C LEU A 358 18.78 -4.31 -25.95
N LEU A 359 17.46 -4.44 -26.11
CA LEU A 359 16.75 -5.71 -25.90
C LEU A 359 16.62 -6.46 -27.23
N GLN A 360 17.62 -7.28 -27.55
CA GLN A 360 17.68 -8.06 -28.80
C GLN A 360 17.15 -9.49 -28.65
N VAL A 361 16.68 -9.85 -27.45
CA VAL A 361 16.15 -11.18 -27.13
C VAL A 361 14.75 -11.37 -27.70
N THR A 362 14.45 -12.57 -28.19
CA THR A 362 13.11 -12.89 -28.69
C THR A 362 12.13 -13.00 -27.54
N MET A 363 11.13 -12.12 -27.51
CA MET A 363 10.09 -12.19 -26.47
C MET A 363 9.22 -13.44 -26.65
N PRO A 364 9.06 -14.28 -25.61
CA PRO A 364 8.19 -15.44 -25.69
C PRO A 364 6.72 -15.03 -25.85
N ALA A 365 5.91 -15.93 -26.39
CA ALA A 365 4.46 -15.73 -26.51
C ALA A 365 3.81 -15.57 -25.13
N LEU A 366 2.81 -14.70 -25.03
CA LEU A 366 2.05 -14.47 -23.80
C LEU A 366 1.14 -15.64 -23.43
N SER A 367 0.75 -16.47 -24.40
CA SER A 367 -0.05 -17.67 -24.15
C SER A 367 0.88 -18.88 -24.24
N VAL A 368 1.24 -19.41 -23.07
CA VAL A 368 2.07 -20.60 -22.91
C VAL A 368 1.17 -21.74 -22.48
N ASN A 369 1.29 -22.88 -23.16
CA ASN A 369 0.61 -24.11 -22.79
C ASN A 369 1.67 -25.22 -22.63
N SER A 370 1.52 -26.07 -21.62
CA SER A 370 2.34 -27.28 -21.47
C SER A 370 1.60 -28.48 -22.07
N GLY A 371 2.35 -29.43 -22.64
CA GLY A 371 1.77 -30.61 -23.30
C GLY A 371 1.00 -31.55 -22.38
N ASP A 372 1.23 -31.47 -21.07
CA ASP A 372 0.57 -32.25 -20.02
C ASP A 372 -0.65 -31.55 -19.40
N GLY A 373 -1.00 -30.33 -19.86
CA GLY A 373 -2.12 -29.55 -19.33
C GLY A 373 -1.86 -28.90 -17.96
N CYS A 374 -0.63 -28.98 -17.43
CA CYS A 374 -0.26 -28.29 -16.19
C CYS A 374 -0.28 -26.76 -16.31
N VAL A 375 0.05 -26.23 -17.49
CA VAL A 375 -0.02 -24.82 -17.82
C VAL A 375 -1.00 -24.66 -18.98
N VAL A 376 -2.03 -23.85 -18.77
CA VAL A 376 -3.00 -23.48 -19.80
C VAL A 376 -3.16 -21.97 -19.79
N ASP A 377 -2.99 -21.35 -20.95
CA ASP A 377 -3.02 -19.90 -21.15
C ASP A 377 -2.18 -19.13 -20.12
N SER A 378 -0.93 -19.59 -19.94
CA SER A 378 0.04 -19.00 -19.01
C SER A 378 -0.37 -19.03 -17.53
N LYS A 379 -1.27 -19.94 -17.15
CA LYS A 379 -1.64 -20.20 -15.76
C LYS A 379 -1.38 -21.65 -15.38
N VAL A 380 -0.83 -21.85 -14.19
CA VAL A 380 -0.69 -23.18 -13.59
C VAL A 380 -2.07 -23.65 -13.15
N MET A 381 -2.51 -24.77 -13.72
CA MET A 381 -3.81 -25.36 -13.46
C MET A 381 -3.85 -26.03 -12.07
N PRO A 382 -5.01 -26.10 -11.41
CA PRO A 382 -5.14 -26.71 -10.08
C PRO A 382 -4.63 -28.16 -10.00
N ILE A 383 -4.73 -28.92 -11.11
CA ILE A 383 -4.22 -30.30 -11.20
C ILE A 383 -2.70 -30.39 -10.98
N CYS A 384 -1.96 -29.32 -11.25
CA CYS A 384 -0.52 -29.21 -11.02
C CYS A 384 -0.19 -28.16 -9.96
N ALA A 385 -1.15 -27.84 -9.09
CA ALA A 385 -0.90 -26.95 -7.96
C ALA A 385 0.19 -27.50 -7.03
N ASN A 386 0.24 -28.81 -6.85
CA ASN A 386 1.29 -29.52 -6.12
C ASN A 386 1.93 -30.54 -7.07
N ILE A 387 3.25 -30.52 -7.20
CA ILE A 387 3.99 -31.45 -8.08
C ILE A 387 4.81 -32.41 -7.20
N PRO A 388 4.71 -33.74 -7.38
CA PRO A 388 5.42 -34.69 -6.53
C PRO A 388 6.94 -34.47 -6.43
N GLY A 389 7.41 -34.40 -5.18
CA GLY A 389 8.81 -34.12 -4.81
C GLY A 389 9.22 -32.65 -4.92
N TYR A 390 8.25 -31.74 -5.03
CA TYR A 390 8.44 -30.30 -4.88
C TYR A 390 7.51 -29.82 -3.77
N PRO A 391 8.03 -29.23 -2.67
CA PRO A 391 7.19 -28.78 -1.56
C PRO A 391 6.37 -27.51 -1.88
N GLN A 392 6.73 -26.79 -2.95
CA GLN A 392 6.05 -25.58 -3.36
C GLN A 392 4.67 -25.87 -3.95
N ARG A 393 3.69 -25.05 -3.56
CA ARG A 393 2.41 -24.98 -4.23
C ARG A 393 2.44 -23.93 -5.34
N TRP A 394 2.62 -24.39 -6.56
CA TRP A 394 2.80 -23.60 -7.78
C TRP A 394 1.55 -22.82 -8.21
N SER A 395 0.38 -23.21 -7.71
CA SER A 395 -0.90 -22.52 -7.95
C SER A 395 -1.67 -22.30 -6.65
N HIS A 396 -1.71 -21.03 -6.23
CA HIS A 396 -2.52 -20.55 -5.11
C HIS A 396 -3.80 -19.82 -5.57
N GLY A 397 -4.21 -20.05 -6.82
CA GLY A 397 -5.16 -19.15 -7.50
C GLY A 397 -4.54 -17.76 -7.79
N ASP A 398 -5.26 -16.92 -8.53
CA ASP A 398 -4.83 -15.54 -8.76
C ASP A 398 -4.70 -14.79 -7.43
N ARG A 399 -3.73 -13.85 -7.28
CA ARG A 399 -3.67 -12.93 -6.13
C ARG A 399 -5.01 -12.16 -6.16
N GLN A 400 -5.81 -12.29 -5.11
CA GLN A 400 -7.13 -11.67 -5.00
C GLN A 400 -7.07 -10.62 -3.88
N SER A 401 -6.57 -9.42 -4.18
CA SER A 401 -6.71 -8.20 -3.35
C SER A 401 -6.00 -8.23 -1.98
N PRO A 402 -5.76 -7.07 -1.33
CA PRO A 402 -5.52 -7.00 0.12
C PRO A 402 -6.70 -7.53 0.96
N PHE A 403 -7.83 -7.85 0.33
CA PHE A 403 -9.01 -8.46 0.93
C PHE A 403 -9.22 -9.87 0.38
N GLU A 404 -9.26 -10.88 1.24
CA GLU A 404 -9.62 -12.24 0.84
C GLU A 404 -11.13 -12.39 0.59
N THR A 405 -11.57 -13.47 -0.07
CA THR A 405 -13.02 -13.74 -0.26
C THR A 405 -13.78 -13.82 1.07
N ALA A 406 -13.12 -14.30 2.13
CA ALA A 406 -13.67 -14.31 3.49
C ALA A 406 -13.79 -12.90 4.10
N ASP A 407 -12.96 -11.95 3.65
CA ASP A 407 -12.95 -10.56 4.10
C ASP A 407 -14.12 -9.75 3.53
N LEU A 408 -14.73 -10.19 2.43
CA LEU A 408 -15.95 -9.55 1.90
C LEU A 408 -17.11 -9.59 2.91
N LEU A 409 -17.36 -10.75 3.53
CA LEU A 409 -18.41 -10.88 4.54
C LEU A 409 -18.10 -10.05 5.78
N LYS A 410 -16.81 -9.93 6.14
CA LYS A 410 -16.37 -9.06 7.24
C LYS A 410 -16.60 -7.58 6.91
N TYR A 411 -16.24 -7.15 5.71
CA TYR A 411 -16.50 -5.79 5.22
C TYR A 411 -18.01 -5.47 5.23
N ILE A 412 -18.84 -6.38 4.70
CA ILE A 412 -20.31 -6.23 4.71
C ILE A 412 -20.83 -6.16 6.14
N GLY A 413 -20.30 -6.98 7.06
CA GLY A 413 -20.64 -6.93 8.49
C GLY A 413 -20.36 -5.56 9.11
N ILE A 414 -19.12 -5.06 8.96
CA ILE A 414 -18.71 -3.74 9.46
C ILE A 414 -19.60 -2.64 8.88
N LYS A 415 -19.94 -2.73 7.59
CA LYS A 415 -20.86 -1.80 6.94
C LYS A 415 -22.28 -1.91 7.46
N ALA A 416 -22.82 -3.11 7.65
CA ALA A 416 -24.16 -3.29 8.19
C ALA A 416 -24.31 -2.59 9.56
N GLU A 417 -23.31 -2.72 10.43
CA GLU A 417 -23.31 -2.08 11.75
C GLU A 417 -23.15 -0.56 11.66
N ALA A 418 -22.34 -0.05 10.73
CA ALA A 418 -22.27 1.39 10.47
C ALA A 418 -23.60 1.95 9.93
N SER A 419 -24.26 1.22 9.02
CA SER A 419 -25.54 1.61 8.44
C SER A 419 -26.67 1.61 9.47
N THR A 420 -26.70 0.67 10.43
CA THR A 420 -27.72 0.69 11.50
C THR A 420 -27.55 1.89 12.42
N LEU A 421 -26.30 2.25 12.75
CA LEU A 421 -26.01 3.47 13.50
C LEU A 421 -26.47 4.71 12.73
N LYS A 422 -26.17 4.79 11.42
CA LYS A 422 -26.62 5.89 10.56
C LYS A 422 -28.15 6.02 10.57
N VAL A 423 -28.89 4.93 10.43
CA VAL A 423 -30.37 4.96 10.51
C VAL A 423 -30.87 5.49 11.85
N ALA A 424 -30.21 5.12 12.96
CA ALA A 424 -30.56 5.63 14.28
C ALA A 424 -30.27 7.14 14.43
N LEU A 425 -29.12 7.61 13.92
CA LEU A 425 -28.75 9.03 13.91
C LEU A 425 -29.62 9.86 12.96
N ASP A 426 -30.04 9.31 11.82
CA ASP A 426 -30.99 9.96 10.91
C ASP A 426 -32.37 10.10 11.58
N ALA A 427 -32.81 9.10 12.34
CA ALA A 427 -34.04 9.17 13.12
C ALA A 427 -33.95 10.21 14.25
N LEU A 428 -32.79 10.34 14.90
CA LEU A 428 -32.52 11.39 15.88
C LEU A 428 -32.53 12.78 15.22
N SER A 429 -31.82 12.94 14.09
CA SER A 429 -31.75 14.19 13.33
C SER A 429 -33.15 14.64 12.90
N LYS A 430 -34.00 13.72 12.41
CA LYS A 430 -35.42 14.03 12.08
C LYS A 430 -36.24 14.56 13.27
N LYS A 431 -35.93 14.16 14.51
CA LYS A 431 -36.64 14.67 15.70
C LYS A 431 -36.19 16.07 16.10
N VAL A 432 -34.98 16.47 15.72
CA VAL A 432 -34.37 17.76 16.07
C VAL A 432 -34.45 18.75 14.90
N GLN A 433 -34.85 18.30 13.72
CA GLN A 433 -35.13 19.13 12.56
C GLN A 433 -36.58 19.63 12.57
N GLU A 434 -36.75 20.94 12.48
CA GLU A 434 -38.02 21.57 12.16
C GLU A 434 -38.09 21.82 10.65
N THR A 435 -39.09 21.24 10.00
CA THR A 435 -39.41 21.49 8.59
C THR A 435 -40.73 22.23 8.49
N LYS A 436 -40.70 23.46 7.96
CA LYS A 436 -41.91 24.20 7.59
C LYS A 436 -42.03 24.17 6.07
N ALA A 437 -43.06 23.49 5.56
CA ALA A 437 -43.32 23.36 4.13
C ALA A 437 -44.67 23.98 3.78
N ASN A 438 -44.64 24.93 2.84
CA ASN A 438 -45.82 25.58 2.28
C ASN A 438 -46.01 25.10 0.84
N TYR A 439 -47.20 24.57 0.54
CA TYR A 439 -47.56 24.07 -0.79
C TYR A 439 -48.56 25.02 -1.42
N ASN A 440 -48.24 25.51 -2.63
CA ASN A 440 -49.16 26.29 -3.45
C ASN A 440 -49.44 25.50 -4.74
N ILE A 441 -50.52 24.72 -4.72
CA ILE A 441 -50.93 23.84 -5.82
C ILE A 441 -52.01 24.56 -6.61
N ASN A 442 -51.69 24.95 -7.84
CA ASN A 442 -52.57 25.73 -8.72
C ASN A 442 -53.25 24.86 -9.80
N GLY A 443 -53.01 23.55 -9.77
CA GLY A 443 -53.63 22.60 -10.67
C GLY A 443 -53.08 21.20 -10.49
N ILE A 444 -53.66 20.25 -11.21
CA ILE A 444 -53.19 18.88 -11.30
C ILE A 444 -53.17 18.47 -12.77
N GLN A 445 -52.11 17.80 -13.19
CA GLN A 445 -52.05 17.17 -14.49
C GLN A 445 -52.33 15.69 -14.30
N PHE A 446 -53.41 15.21 -14.94
CA PHE A 446 -53.62 13.79 -15.11
C PHE A 446 -52.70 13.32 -16.22
N THR A 447 -51.72 12.52 -15.84
CA THR A 447 -50.85 11.82 -16.77
C THR A 447 -51.27 10.35 -16.78
N ASN A 448 -50.76 9.57 -17.74
CA ASN A 448 -50.95 8.11 -17.75
C ASN A 448 -50.34 7.40 -16.50
N GLN A 449 -49.77 8.15 -15.55
CA GLN A 449 -49.06 7.68 -14.36
C GLN A 449 -49.68 8.16 -13.02
N GLY A 450 -50.81 8.89 -13.07
CA GLY A 450 -51.47 9.44 -11.89
C GLY A 450 -51.50 10.97 -11.87
N ILE A 451 -51.74 11.52 -10.68
CA ILE A 451 -51.96 12.96 -10.45
C ILE A 451 -50.62 13.63 -10.16
N VAL A 452 -50.11 14.44 -11.10
CA VAL A 452 -48.93 15.29 -10.89
C VAL A 452 -49.41 16.68 -10.44
N PRO A 453 -49.04 17.17 -9.26
CA PRO A 453 -49.40 18.51 -8.83
C PRO A 453 -48.67 19.55 -9.68
N LEU A 454 -49.39 20.55 -10.18
CA LEU A 454 -48.84 21.73 -10.82
C LEU A 454 -48.80 22.86 -9.79
N GLY A 455 -47.64 23.47 -9.58
CA GLY A 455 -47.50 24.53 -8.58
C GLY A 455 -46.10 24.63 -8.02
N SER A 456 -46.01 25.05 -6.76
CA SER A 456 -44.72 25.14 -6.08
C SER A 456 -44.80 24.70 -4.63
N ALA A 457 -43.69 24.16 -4.12
CA ALA A 457 -43.50 23.91 -2.70
C ALA A 457 -42.32 24.75 -2.21
N THR A 458 -42.49 25.42 -1.09
CA THR A 458 -41.40 26.14 -0.41
C THR A 458 -41.18 25.48 0.93
N ALA A 459 -39.96 25.02 1.20
CA ALA A 459 -39.58 24.38 2.45
C ALA A 459 -38.43 25.16 3.10
N THR A 460 -38.60 25.49 4.38
CA THR A 460 -37.51 25.93 5.25
C THR A 460 -37.23 24.84 6.26
N ASN A 461 -35.99 24.38 6.33
CA ASN A 461 -35.55 23.41 7.33
C ASN A 461 -34.52 24.08 8.24
N VAL A 462 -34.73 23.98 9.55
CA VAL A 462 -33.76 24.42 10.58
C VAL A 462 -33.56 23.24 11.52
N GLY A 463 -32.32 22.88 11.80
CA GLY A 463 -32.07 21.80 12.73
C GLY A 463 -30.62 21.39 12.86
N LEU A 464 -30.43 20.36 13.70
CA LEU A 464 -29.15 19.69 13.89
C LEU A 464 -29.17 18.34 13.16
N ASN A 465 -28.10 18.08 12.42
CA ASN A 465 -27.84 16.83 11.72
C ASN A 465 -26.65 16.15 12.38
N TYR A 466 -26.83 14.87 12.69
CA TYR A 466 -25.77 14.03 13.22
C TYR A 466 -25.51 12.91 12.21
N THR A 467 -24.27 12.76 11.77
CA THR A 467 -23.89 11.64 10.92
C THR A 467 -22.64 10.98 11.48
N ALA A 468 -22.63 9.66 11.53
CA ALA A 468 -21.44 8.87 11.81
C ALA A 468 -21.25 7.85 10.68
N ASP A 469 -20.01 7.67 10.25
CA ASP A 469 -19.65 6.70 9.21
C ASP A 469 -18.35 5.99 9.57
N ARG A 470 -18.28 4.73 9.18
CA ARG A 470 -17.08 3.87 9.23
C ARG A 470 -16.80 3.41 7.81
N ILE A 471 -15.72 3.89 7.23
CA ILE A 471 -15.27 3.45 5.91
C ILE A 471 -13.95 2.71 6.01
N ILE A 472 -13.76 1.71 5.15
CA ILE A 472 -12.48 1.05 4.95
C ILE A 472 -11.98 1.52 3.60
N THR A 473 -10.80 2.10 3.58
CA THR A 473 -10.18 2.64 2.37
C THR A 473 -8.77 2.09 2.21
N THR A 474 -8.26 2.17 0.99
CA THR A 474 -6.93 1.72 0.62
C THR A 474 -6.14 2.85 -0.02
N GLY A 475 -4.84 2.92 0.28
CA GLY A 475 -3.97 4.00 -0.18
C GLY A 475 -3.98 5.21 0.75
N THR A 476 -3.58 6.38 0.24
CA THR A 476 -3.36 7.56 1.09
C THR A 476 -4.67 8.28 1.44
N TYR A 477 -4.91 8.53 2.73
CA TYR A 477 -6.08 9.26 3.21
C TYR A 477 -5.70 10.18 4.39
N PHE A 478 -6.04 11.48 4.30
CA PHE A 478 -5.61 12.52 5.26
C PHE A 478 -4.11 12.49 5.64
N GLY A 479 -3.24 12.07 4.72
CA GLY A 479 -1.79 11.98 4.97
C GLY A 479 -1.31 10.65 5.57
N SER A 480 -2.20 9.76 6.01
CA SER A 480 -1.85 8.38 6.35
C SER A 480 -1.53 7.60 5.08
N GLN A 481 -0.44 6.83 5.06
CA GLN A 481 0.04 6.09 3.88
C GLN A 481 -0.11 4.56 3.98
N ALA A 482 -0.85 4.08 4.99
CA ALA A 482 -1.01 2.65 5.19
C ALA A 482 -1.80 1.98 4.04
N PRO A 483 -1.49 0.72 3.67
CA PRO A 483 -2.16 0.01 2.58
C PRO A 483 -3.67 -0.13 2.78
N ILE A 484 -4.10 -0.40 4.01
CA ILE A 484 -5.51 -0.48 4.42
C ILE A 484 -5.70 0.43 5.63
N GLN A 485 -6.78 1.22 5.61
CA GLN A 485 -7.10 2.19 6.63
C GLN A 485 -8.57 2.09 7.01
N LEU A 486 -8.83 2.14 8.31
CA LEU A 486 -10.16 2.33 8.88
C LEU A 486 -10.36 3.82 9.16
N VAL A 487 -11.40 4.40 8.58
CA VAL A 487 -11.75 5.81 8.78
C VAL A 487 -13.07 5.87 9.51
N ASP A 488 -13.02 6.37 10.74
CA ASP A 488 -14.18 6.68 11.55
C ASP A 488 -14.43 8.18 11.47
N SER A 489 -15.62 8.59 11.02
CA SER A 489 -16.00 10.00 10.92
C SER A 489 -17.30 10.28 11.65
N VAL A 490 -17.37 11.42 12.34
CA VAL A 490 -18.56 11.95 12.99
C VAL A 490 -18.70 13.41 12.62
N SER A 491 -19.86 13.78 12.13
CA SER A 491 -20.19 15.14 11.76
C SER A 491 -21.42 15.61 12.52
N ILE A 492 -21.34 16.82 13.05
CA ILE A 492 -22.46 17.52 13.67
C ILE A 492 -22.64 18.82 12.89
N THR A 493 -23.76 18.92 12.18
CA THR A 493 -24.08 20.08 11.35
C THR A 493 -25.31 20.79 11.90
N GLY A 494 -25.17 22.05 12.30
CA GLY A 494 -26.30 22.94 12.53
C GLY A 494 -26.58 23.74 11.27
N ALA A 495 -27.75 23.57 10.67
CA ALA A 495 -28.03 24.15 9.35
C ALA A 495 -29.43 24.75 9.24
N MET A 496 -29.51 25.84 8.49
CA MET A 496 -30.73 26.42 7.96
C MET A 496 -30.72 26.26 6.45
N SER A 497 -31.80 25.73 5.89
CA SER A 497 -31.97 25.61 4.44
C SER A 497 -33.30 26.19 4.01
N TYR A 498 -33.29 26.86 2.86
CA TYR A 498 -34.47 27.29 2.12
C TYR A 498 -34.47 26.57 0.79
N GLN A 499 -35.60 25.97 0.41
CA GLN A 499 -35.76 25.25 -0.85
C GLN A 499 -37.10 25.63 -1.48
N LYS A 500 -37.09 25.93 -2.77
CA LYS A 500 -38.28 26.17 -3.57
C LYS A 500 -38.30 25.20 -4.75
N LEU A 501 -39.35 24.40 -4.82
CA LEU A 501 -39.61 23.45 -5.89
C LEU A 501 -40.75 23.99 -6.76
N PHE A 502 -40.59 23.95 -8.07
CA PHE A 502 -41.65 24.23 -9.03
C PHE A 502 -41.98 22.94 -9.78
N PHE A 503 -43.22 22.50 -9.69
CA PHE A 503 -43.73 21.35 -10.41
C PHE A 503 -44.48 21.86 -11.65
N MET A 504 -43.91 21.57 -12.82
CA MET A 504 -44.40 22.07 -14.11
C MET A 504 -45.03 20.93 -14.93
N LYS A 505 -45.62 21.29 -16.07
CA LYS A 505 -46.11 20.32 -17.05
C LYS A 505 -44.99 19.38 -17.50
N ASP A 506 -45.38 18.19 -17.95
CA ASP A 506 -44.49 17.14 -18.46
C ASP A 506 -43.51 16.58 -17.41
N ALA A 507 -43.93 16.61 -16.14
CA ALA A 507 -43.18 16.12 -14.98
C ALA A 507 -41.78 16.74 -14.81
N ILE A 508 -41.62 17.98 -15.28
CA ILE A 508 -40.40 18.75 -15.07
C ILE A 508 -40.48 19.43 -13.70
N THR A 509 -39.48 19.18 -12.87
CA THR A 509 -39.30 19.86 -11.57
C THR A 509 -38.11 20.80 -11.66
N LYS A 510 -38.31 22.08 -11.34
CA LYS A 510 -37.19 23.02 -11.08
C LYS A 510 -36.98 23.14 -9.58
N ASN A 511 -35.74 23.05 -9.13
CA ASN A 511 -35.40 23.29 -7.73
C ASN A 511 -34.44 24.48 -7.61
N PHE A 512 -34.66 25.28 -6.57
CA PHE A 512 -33.77 26.33 -6.13
C PHE A 512 -33.61 26.19 -4.63
N GLY A 513 -32.41 26.38 -4.11
CA GLY A 513 -32.21 26.36 -2.68
C GLY A 513 -30.95 27.08 -2.25
N ALA A 514 -30.99 27.56 -1.02
CA ALA A 514 -29.85 28.09 -0.32
C ALA A 514 -29.74 27.37 1.03
N ASN A 515 -28.52 27.07 1.45
CA ASN A 515 -28.23 26.47 2.73
C ASN A 515 -27.11 27.25 3.40
N VAL A 516 -27.27 27.54 4.68
CA VAL A 516 -26.22 28.06 5.55
C VAL A 516 -26.07 27.06 6.68
N GLY A 517 -24.85 26.66 6.99
CA GLY A 517 -24.61 25.71 8.08
C GLY A 517 -23.25 25.89 8.73
N TYR A 518 -23.22 25.63 10.04
CA TYR A 518 -22.00 25.35 10.79
C TYR A 518 -21.82 23.85 10.87
N ASN A 519 -20.62 23.37 10.60
CA ASN A 519 -20.28 21.97 10.62
C ASN A 519 -19.03 21.72 11.48
N ARG A 520 -19.12 20.73 12.37
CA ARG A 520 -17.98 20.21 13.13
C ARG A 520 -17.78 18.73 12.82
N ASP A 521 -16.66 18.41 12.19
CA ASP A 521 -16.28 17.07 11.78
C ASP A 521 -15.14 16.54 12.64
N PHE A 522 -15.29 15.32 13.14
CA PHE A 522 -14.25 14.52 13.78
C PHE A 522 -13.93 13.36 12.86
N THR A 523 -12.69 13.26 12.39
CA THR A 523 -12.24 12.15 11.54
C THR A 523 -11.04 11.48 12.17
N TYR A 524 -11.07 10.15 12.23
CA TYR A 524 -10.01 9.32 12.78
C TYR A 524 -9.63 8.26 11.76
N VAL A 525 -8.37 8.23 11.36
CA VAL A 525 -7.82 7.33 10.36
C VAL A 525 -6.82 6.41 11.03
N THR A 526 -7.18 5.14 11.15
CA THR A 526 -6.36 4.10 11.76
C THR A 526 -5.78 3.18 10.68
N PRO A 527 -4.46 3.10 10.54
CA PRO A 527 -3.79 2.01 9.83
C PRO A 527 -4.24 0.67 10.39
N ILE A 528 -4.61 -0.28 9.53
CA ILE A 528 -4.97 -1.63 9.98
C ILE A 528 -4.20 -2.66 9.16
N LYS A 529 -3.76 -3.73 9.82
CA LYS A 529 -3.05 -4.82 9.15
C LYS A 529 -4.02 -5.77 8.44
N SER A 530 -5.25 -5.89 8.94
CA SER A 530 -6.28 -6.76 8.37
C SER A 530 -7.70 -6.31 8.71
N LEU A 531 -8.71 -6.87 8.02
CA LEU A 531 -10.12 -6.63 8.36
C LEU A 531 -10.54 -7.25 9.69
N ASP A 532 -9.82 -8.26 10.19
CA ASP A 532 -10.11 -8.82 11.51
C ASP A 532 -9.77 -7.83 12.62
N GLU A 533 -8.72 -7.03 12.43
CA GLU A 533 -8.41 -5.91 13.31
C GLU A 533 -9.52 -4.84 13.26
N ALA A 534 -10.00 -4.51 12.06
CA ALA A 534 -11.11 -3.56 11.88
C ALA A 534 -12.40 -4.00 12.58
N LYS A 535 -12.75 -5.29 12.48
CA LYS A 535 -13.96 -5.85 13.11
C LYS A 535 -13.89 -5.81 14.65
N LYS A 536 -12.69 -5.92 15.21
CA LYS A 536 -12.48 -5.83 16.67
C LYS A 536 -12.62 -4.40 17.20
N GLN A 537 -12.59 -3.38 16.34
CA GLN A 537 -12.73 -1.99 16.76
C GLN A 537 -14.14 -1.69 17.27
N PRO A 538 -14.32 -1.30 18.55
CA PRO A 538 -15.64 -1.05 19.12
C PRO A 538 -16.42 0.02 18.35
N TRP A 539 -17.74 -0.18 18.13
CA TRP A 539 -18.60 0.87 17.55
C TRP A 539 -18.75 2.09 18.44
N LYS A 540 -18.49 1.96 19.74
CA LYS A 540 -18.40 3.13 20.64
C LYS A 540 -17.39 4.14 20.11
N ASN A 541 -16.34 3.69 19.41
CA ASN A 541 -15.35 4.57 18.80
C ASN A 541 -15.91 5.48 17.69
N LEU A 542 -17.05 5.12 17.09
CA LEU A 542 -17.78 5.99 16.15
C LEU A 542 -18.47 7.16 16.84
N PHE A 543 -18.48 7.21 18.17
CA PHE A 543 -18.77 8.44 18.88
C PHE A 543 -17.42 9.08 19.17
N GLY A 544 -16.92 9.89 18.24
CA GLY A 544 -15.55 10.41 18.22
C GLY A 544 -15.08 11.01 19.55
N THR A 545 -15.99 11.62 20.32
CA THR A 545 -15.71 12.14 21.67
C THR A 545 -15.31 11.06 22.68
N SER A 546 -15.88 9.87 22.60
CA SER A 546 -15.58 8.77 23.53
C SER A 546 -14.18 8.17 23.30
N LYS A 547 -13.80 7.96 22.03
CA LYS A 547 -12.45 7.50 21.66
C LYS A 547 -11.41 8.55 21.99
N LEU A 548 -11.71 9.80 21.67
CA LEU A 548 -10.86 10.94 21.97
C LEU A 548 -10.63 11.10 23.48
N ASN A 549 -11.68 11.03 24.29
CA ASN A 549 -11.52 11.05 25.75
C ASN A 549 -10.69 9.85 26.23
N ALA A 550 -10.91 8.64 25.69
CA ALA A 550 -10.11 7.47 26.04
C ALA A 550 -8.61 7.65 25.72
N ILE A 551 -8.30 8.25 24.57
CA ILE A 551 -6.93 8.55 24.11
C ILE A 551 -6.31 9.70 24.90
N LEU A 552 -7.10 10.70 25.33
CA LEU A 552 -6.60 11.85 26.10
C LEU A 552 -6.45 11.55 27.60
N ASN A 553 -7.12 10.53 28.13
CA ASN A 553 -7.04 10.15 29.54
C ASN A 553 -5.61 10.04 30.10
N PRO A 554 -4.60 9.50 29.38
CA PRO A 554 -3.22 9.52 29.84
C PRO A 554 -2.70 10.95 30.07
N LEU A 555 -2.97 11.87 29.15
CA LEU A 555 -2.53 13.27 29.26
C LEU A 555 -3.21 14.00 30.43
N GLU A 556 -4.47 13.69 30.72
CA GLU A 556 -5.26 14.34 31.78
C GLU A 556 -4.85 13.94 33.20
N ASN A 557 -4.43 12.68 33.38
CA ASN A 557 -4.07 12.14 34.68
C ASN A 557 -2.59 12.34 35.02
N GLY A 558 -1.93 13.32 34.39
CA GLY A 558 -0.51 13.63 34.61
C GLY A 558 0.46 12.56 34.11
N ASN A 559 0.02 11.63 33.25
CA ASN A 559 0.93 10.65 32.65
C ASN A 559 1.61 11.21 31.40
N SER A 560 2.83 10.73 31.13
CA SER A 560 3.72 11.18 30.06
C SER A 560 3.13 11.05 28.66
N LEU A 561 3.59 11.92 27.76
CA LEU A 561 3.33 11.87 26.32
C LEU A 561 3.61 10.47 25.73
N THR A 562 4.55 9.71 26.33
CA THR A 562 4.81 8.30 26.03
C THR A 562 3.55 7.44 26.11
N LYS A 563 2.75 7.55 27.17
CA LYS A 563 1.55 6.71 27.33
C LYS A 563 0.47 7.09 26.30
N PHE A 564 0.29 8.38 26.04
CA PHE A 564 -0.57 8.85 24.95
C PHE A 564 -0.12 8.28 23.60
N LEU A 565 1.18 8.36 23.29
CA LEU A 565 1.74 7.87 22.03
C LEU A 565 1.70 6.35 21.90
N SER A 566 1.82 5.61 23.00
CA SER A 566 1.72 4.16 23.00
C SER A 566 0.32 3.64 22.63
N GLN A 567 -0.71 4.49 22.77
CA GLN A 567 -2.08 4.17 22.35
C GLN A 567 -2.33 4.42 20.86
N LEU A 568 -1.40 5.08 20.17
CA LEU A 568 -1.51 5.43 18.76
C LEU A 568 -0.57 4.57 17.92
N GLN A 569 -1.06 4.07 16.78
CA GLN A 569 -0.23 3.39 15.78
C GLN A 569 0.54 4.40 14.93
N GLU A 570 1.68 4.00 14.38
CA GLU A 570 2.39 4.82 13.40
C GLU A 570 1.53 5.06 12.15
N GLY A 571 1.42 6.31 11.70
CA GLY A 571 0.58 6.71 10.58
C GLY A 571 -0.89 6.93 10.95
N GLU A 572 -1.25 6.84 12.23
CA GLU A 572 -2.58 7.19 12.72
C GLU A 572 -2.81 8.70 12.68
N VAL A 573 -3.97 9.11 12.17
CA VAL A 573 -4.32 10.51 11.96
C VAL A 573 -5.63 10.82 12.64
N PHE A 574 -5.66 11.94 13.36
CA PHE A 574 -6.87 12.50 13.94
C PHE A 574 -7.08 13.92 13.42
N THR A 575 -8.31 14.24 13.01
CA THR A 575 -8.66 15.56 12.48
C THR A 575 -9.97 16.08 13.11
N ILE A 576 -9.95 17.34 13.56
CA ILE A 576 -11.15 18.11 13.94
C ILE A 576 -11.27 19.27 12.97
N THR A 577 -12.39 19.37 12.26
CA THR A 577 -12.64 20.48 11.33
C THR A 577 -13.90 21.23 11.73
N ASP A 578 -13.74 22.53 11.99
CA ASP A 578 -14.81 23.50 12.18
C ASP A 578 -14.95 24.32 10.90
N SER A 579 -16.13 24.32 10.29
CA SER A 579 -16.40 25.07 9.07
C SER A 579 -17.78 25.71 9.08
N VAL A 580 -17.90 26.83 8.37
CA VAL A 580 -19.18 27.48 8.06
C VAL A 580 -19.30 27.55 6.55
N GLY A 581 -20.45 27.16 6.02
CA GLY A 581 -20.67 27.15 4.57
C GLY A 581 -21.99 27.80 4.19
N VAL A 582 -21.96 28.51 3.06
CA VAL A 582 -23.14 28.95 2.32
C VAL A 582 -23.16 28.23 0.98
N MET A 583 -24.24 27.52 0.70
CA MET A 583 -24.42 26.76 -0.54
C MET A 583 -25.67 27.26 -1.26
N GLY A 584 -25.51 27.72 -2.49
CA GLY A 584 -26.58 27.95 -3.45
C GLY A 584 -26.68 26.78 -4.42
N ARG A 585 -27.90 26.30 -4.69
CA ARG A 585 -28.14 25.26 -5.69
C ARG A 585 -29.35 25.59 -6.56
N ALA A 586 -29.25 25.30 -7.84
CA ALA A 586 -30.36 25.36 -8.77
C ALA A 586 -30.30 24.15 -9.71
N GLY A 587 -31.45 23.68 -10.16
CA GLY A 587 -31.48 22.50 -11.01
C GLY A 587 -32.83 22.26 -11.65
N ILE A 588 -32.79 21.43 -12.68
CA ILE A 588 -33.95 21.01 -13.45
C ILE A 588 -33.86 19.49 -13.56
N SER A 589 -34.92 18.80 -13.16
CA SER A 589 -35.04 17.36 -13.34
C SER A 589 -36.31 17.02 -14.10
N LYS A 590 -36.22 16.07 -15.02
CA LYS A 590 -37.36 15.47 -15.72
C LYS A 590 -37.42 14.00 -15.39
N THR A 591 -38.53 13.54 -14.84
CA THR A 591 -38.79 12.09 -14.74
C THR A 591 -39.08 11.56 -16.14
N LEU A 592 -38.42 10.48 -16.54
CA LEU A 592 -38.63 9.84 -17.84
C LEU A 592 -39.73 8.79 -17.71
N ASP A 593 -40.69 8.85 -18.62
CA ASP A 593 -41.79 7.89 -18.70
C ASP A 593 -41.29 6.56 -19.30
N ALA A 594 -41.77 5.45 -18.74
CA ALA A 594 -41.32 4.09 -18.99
C ALA A 594 -41.02 3.75 -20.46
N LEU A 595 -39.73 3.66 -20.81
CA LEU A 595 -39.30 2.74 -21.85
C LEU A 595 -39.51 1.31 -21.29
N ALA A 596 -40.54 0.63 -21.79
CA ALA A 596 -40.96 -0.73 -21.46
C ALA A 596 -41.57 -0.94 -20.06
N GLY A 597 -42.90 -1.01 -19.97
CA GLY A 597 -43.71 -1.94 -19.15
C GLY A 597 -43.39 -2.32 -17.68
N PHE A 598 -42.37 -1.75 -17.04
CA PHE A 598 -41.84 -2.19 -15.73
C PHE A 598 -42.03 -1.09 -14.68
N THR A 599 -43.27 -0.91 -14.22
CA THR A 599 -43.68 0.18 -13.31
C THR A 599 -43.25 0.03 -11.84
N SER A 600 -42.36 -0.91 -11.49
CA SER A 600 -42.13 -1.27 -10.07
C SER A 600 -40.71 -1.11 -9.54
N LEU A 601 -39.72 -0.67 -10.32
CA LEU A 601 -38.31 -0.70 -9.87
C LEU A 601 -37.67 0.67 -9.60
N GLY A 602 -38.19 1.77 -10.13
CA GLY A 602 -37.72 3.14 -9.85
C GLY A 602 -38.27 4.12 -10.88
N GLN A 603 -38.36 5.42 -10.55
CA GLN A 603 -38.73 6.44 -11.53
C GLN A 603 -37.46 6.94 -12.22
N PRO A 604 -37.23 6.60 -13.51
CA PRO A 604 -36.07 7.13 -14.20
C PRO A 604 -36.14 8.65 -14.26
N SER A 605 -34.98 9.30 -14.20
CA SER A 605 -34.89 10.75 -14.26
C SER A 605 -33.61 11.22 -14.93
N LEU A 606 -33.72 12.34 -15.62
CA LEU A 606 -32.59 13.15 -16.05
C LEU A 606 -32.56 14.39 -15.16
N ALA A 607 -31.41 14.71 -14.58
CA ALA A 607 -31.23 15.91 -13.79
C ALA A 607 -30.02 16.70 -14.29
N LEU A 608 -30.17 18.00 -14.39
CA LEU A 608 -29.09 18.96 -14.57
C LEU A 608 -29.13 19.92 -13.39
N SER A 609 -28.05 20.02 -12.63
CA SER A 609 -27.93 20.92 -11.50
C SER A 609 -26.66 21.74 -11.58
N VAL A 610 -26.72 22.93 -11.00
CA VAL A 610 -25.59 23.81 -10.75
C VAL A 610 -25.55 24.14 -9.27
N ASP A 611 -24.37 24.11 -8.69
CA ASP A 611 -24.13 24.42 -7.29
C ASP A 611 -22.95 25.37 -7.14
N ALA A 612 -23.07 26.30 -6.20
CA ALA A 612 -21.99 27.16 -5.76
C ALA A 612 -21.92 27.07 -4.24
N THR A 613 -20.76 26.72 -3.72
CA THR A 613 -20.52 26.59 -2.28
C THR A 613 -19.36 27.46 -1.91
N GLU A 614 -19.59 28.39 -1.00
CA GLU A 614 -18.55 29.12 -0.30
C GLU A 614 -18.45 28.53 1.10
N SER A 615 -17.29 28.01 1.46
CA SER A 615 -17.03 27.51 2.81
C SER A 615 -15.80 28.17 3.40
N VAL A 616 -15.91 28.54 4.67
CA VAL A 616 -14.82 29.04 5.48
C VAL A 616 -14.48 27.94 6.47
N ILE A 617 -13.28 27.38 6.35
CA ILE A 617 -12.69 26.53 7.37
C ILE A 617 -12.24 27.49 8.48
N LEU A 618 -13.05 27.58 9.53
CA LEU A 618 -12.71 28.38 10.70
C LEU A 618 -11.45 27.84 11.36
N ARG A 619 -11.36 26.51 11.43
CA ARG A 619 -10.18 25.82 11.93
C ARG A 619 -10.22 24.32 11.61
N GLN A 620 -9.10 23.78 11.20
CA GLN A 620 -8.84 22.36 11.13
C GLN A 620 -7.61 22.02 11.96
N VAL A 621 -7.78 21.18 12.97
CA VAL A 621 -6.67 20.61 13.73
C VAL A 621 -6.44 19.20 13.22
N GLN A 622 -5.23 18.90 12.78
CA GLN A 622 -4.82 17.57 12.37
C GLN A 622 -3.60 17.14 13.18
N VAL A 623 -3.67 15.96 13.80
CA VAL A 623 -2.59 15.35 14.57
C VAL A 623 -2.21 14.03 13.90
N ILE A 624 -0.92 13.85 13.63
CA ILE A 624 -0.37 12.66 12.96
C ILE A 624 0.69 12.03 13.84
N ARG A 625 0.58 10.72 14.10
CA ARG A 625 1.62 9.94 14.76
C ARG A 625 2.67 9.50 13.74
N THR A 626 3.93 9.89 13.93
CA THR A 626 5.09 9.44 13.12
C THR A 626 5.97 8.49 13.93
N ALA A 627 6.98 7.84 13.35
CA ALA A 627 7.96 7.10 14.14
C ALA A 627 8.66 7.99 15.19
N GLU A 628 9.03 9.21 14.77
CA GLU A 628 9.88 10.15 15.53
C GLU A 628 9.12 11.03 16.53
N GLY A 629 7.78 10.98 16.55
CA GLY A 629 6.99 11.79 17.48
C GLY A 629 5.59 12.09 16.96
N ILE A 630 5.23 13.37 16.93
CA ILE A 630 3.91 13.86 16.50
C ILE A 630 4.09 15.06 15.56
N GLN A 631 3.26 15.11 14.51
CA GLN A 631 3.07 16.30 13.70
C GLN A 631 1.69 16.88 13.96
N ILE A 632 1.62 18.20 14.17
CA ILE A 632 0.36 18.91 14.39
C ILE A 632 0.23 19.98 13.31
N PHE A 633 -0.89 19.96 12.60
CA PHE A 633 -1.25 20.98 11.62
C PHE A 633 -2.50 21.71 12.09
N ILE A 634 -2.43 23.04 12.10
CA ILE A 634 -3.59 23.91 12.31
C ILE A 634 -3.82 24.62 10.98
N ARG A 635 -5.01 24.47 10.41
CA ARG A 635 -5.37 25.12 9.15
C ARG A 635 -6.59 26.00 9.31
N ASP A 636 -6.62 27.10 8.59
CA ASP A 636 -7.79 27.95 8.42
C ASP A 636 -7.78 28.47 6.98
N GLY A 637 -8.95 28.85 6.47
CA GLY A 637 -9.01 29.36 5.10
C GLY A 637 -10.37 29.34 4.47
N ASN A 638 -10.41 29.82 3.23
CA ASN A 638 -11.63 29.99 2.46
C ASN A 638 -11.58 29.09 1.24
N ALA A 639 -12.69 28.44 0.92
CA ALA A 639 -12.87 27.63 -0.26
C ALA A 639 -14.11 28.11 -1.02
N LEU A 640 -13.96 28.36 -2.31
CA LEU A 640 -15.05 28.64 -3.22
C LEU A 640 -15.12 27.51 -4.24
N MET A 641 -16.26 26.85 -4.33
CA MET A 641 -16.51 25.74 -5.23
C MET A 641 -17.69 26.06 -6.14
N PHE A 642 -17.51 25.84 -7.44
CA PHE A 642 -18.57 25.91 -8.44
C PHE A 642 -18.70 24.54 -9.14
N GLY A 643 -19.92 24.02 -9.23
CA GLY A 643 -20.22 22.71 -9.78
C GLY A 643 -21.34 22.77 -10.82
N VAL A 644 -21.20 21.97 -11.87
CA VAL A 644 -22.26 21.63 -12.82
C VAL A 644 -22.34 20.12 -12.91
N GLN A 645 -23.52 19.55 -12.68
CA GLN A 645 -23.73 18.12 -12.62
C GLN A 645 -24.91 17.70 -13.51
N PHE A 646 -24.68 16.66 -14.32
CA PHE A 646 -25.70 15.95 -15.07
C PHE A 646 -25.80 14.51 -14.55
N ASP A 647 -27.02 14.07 -14.23
CA ASP A 647 -27.31 12.69 -13.84
C ASP A 647 -28.38 12.08 -14.73
N ALA A 648 -28.16 10.83 -15.16
CA ALA A 648 -29.19 9.94 -15.67
C ALA A 648 -29.38 8.79 -14.68
N ASN A 649 -30.54 8.77 -14.01
CA ASN A 649 -30.89 7.79 -13.00
C ASN A 649 -32.01 6.88 -13.51
N TYR A 650 -31.95 5.60 -13.16
CA TYR A 650 -33.10 4.69 -13.17
C TYR A 650 -33.43 4.32 -11.71
N PHE A 651 -33.37 3.05 -11.34
CA PHE A 651 -33.28 2.64 -9.92
C PHE A 651 -31.83 2.66 -9.40
N ILE A 652 -30.86 2.83 -10.29
CA ILE A 652 -29.44 3.05 -10.06
C ILE A 652 -28.97 4.24 -10.91
N ASN A 653 -27.86 4.88 -10.54
CA ASN A 653 -27.23 5.90 -11.37
C ASN A 653 -26.58 5.24 -12.60
N LEU A 654 -27.05 5.57 -13.80
CA LEU A 654 -26.54 5.00 -15.05
C LEU A 654 -25.37 5.83 -15.58
N LEU A 655 -25.50 7.15 -15.49
CA LEU A 655 -24.51 8.12 -15.93
C LEU A 655 -24.51 9.30 -14.95
N ARG A 656 -23.32 9.72 -14.53
CA ARG A 656 -23.08 10.99 -13.84
C ARG A 656 -21.91 11.69 -14.50
N ILE A 657 -22.07 12.97 -14.80
CA ILE A 657 -21.00 13.85 -15.24
C ILE A 657 -21.02 15.06 -14.33
N ARG A 658 -19.92 15.35 -13.65
CA ARG A 658 -19.76 16.55 -12.82
C ARG A 658 -18.53 17.31 -13.26
N TYR A 659 -18.71 18.56 -13.65
CA TYR A 659 -17.64 19.54 -13.80
C TYR A 659 -17.59 20.35 -12.51
N GLN A 660 -16.42 20.48 -11.92
CA GLN A 660 -16.23 21.24 -10.68
C GLN A 660 -14.98 22.11 -10.78
N THR A 661 -15.06 23.33 -10.26
CA THR A 661 -13.91 24.21 -10.06
C THR A 661 -13.87 24.61 -8.60
N THR A 662 -12.73 24.41 -7.96
CA THR A 662 -12.50 24.73 -6.55
C THR A 662 -11.33 25.72 -6.48
N SER A 663 -11.51 26.82 -5.78
CA SER A 663 -10.45 27.76 -5.42
C SER A 663 -10.35 27.80 -3.91
N THR A 664 -9.16 27.54 -3.38
CA THR A 664 -8.94 27.41 -1.94
C THR A 664 -7.71 28.19 -1.53
N ASP A 665 -7.89 29.11 -0.58
CA ASP A 665 -6.81 29.78 0.13
C ASP A 665 -6.74 29.20 1.54
N LEU A 666 -5.65 28.49 1.85
CA LEU A 666 -5.43 27.89 3.17
C LEU A 666 -4.17 28.46 3.80
N HIS A 667 -4.28 28.91 5.03
CA HIS A 667 -3.15 29.10 5.93
C HIS A 667 -2.96 27.84 6.76
N THR A 668 -1.73 27.36 6.88
CA THR A 668 -1.37 26.18 7.68
C THR A 668 -0.19 26.48 8.58
N GLU A 669 -0.37 26.29 9.89
CA GLU A 669 0.71 26.21 10.85
C GLU A 669 1.06 24.74 11.08
N ALA A 670 2.29 24.35 10.77
CA ALA A 670 2.80 23.00 10.99
C ALA A 670 3.83 22.98 12.12
N TYR A 671 3.63 22.09 13.08
CA TYR A 671 4.49 21.88 14.24
C TYR A 671 5.04 20.45 14.20
N LEU A 672 6.37 20.35 14.27
CA LEU A 672 7.09 19.08 14.34
C LEU A 672 7.59 18.87 15.77
N ILE A 673 7.03 17.88 16.46
CA ILE A 673 7.36 17.55 17.85
C ILE A 673 8.10 16.21 17.86
N ASP A 674 9.43 16.29 17.83
CA ASP A 674 10.32 15.11 17.82
C ASP A 674 10.47 14.56 19.23
N TYR A 675 9.70 13.52 19.54
CA TYR A 675 9.63 12.90 20.85
C TYR A 675 9.99 11.41 20.76
N ASN A 676 11.10 11.03 21.38
CA ASN A 676 11.59 9.66 21.35
C ASN A 676 10.92 8.81 22.45
N ALA A 677 9.73 8.28 22.14
CA ALA A 677 8.98 7.45 23.08
C ALA A 677 9.71 6.16 23.48
N GLU A 678 10.53 5.58 22.61
CA GLU A 678 11.29 4.36 22.90
C GLU A 678 12.38 4.62 23.94
N LEU A 679 13.15 5.70 23.76
CA LEU A 679 14.16 6.14 24.74
C LEU A 679 13.51 6.37 26.10
N MET A 680 12.41 7.12 26.14
CA MET A 680 11.71 7.43 27.38
C MET A 680 11.12 6.18 28.05
N THR A 681 10.65 5.20 27.27
CA THR A 681 10.18 3.92 27.82
C THR A 681 11.31 3.15 28.50
N LYS A 682 12.51 3.11 27.91
CA LYS A 682 13.70 2.45 28.49
C LYS A 682 14.23 3.17 29.74
N VAL A 683 14.09 4.49 29.79
CA VAL A 683 14.38 5.28 31.00
C VAL A 683 13.35 4.96 32.09
N ASP A 684 12.06 4.99 31.76
CA ASP A 684 10.96 4.73 32.70
C ASP A 684 10.96 3.28 33.22
N SER A 685 11.41 2.30 32.41
CA SER A 685 11.52 0.89 32.81
C SER A 685 12.78 0.57 33.62
N GLY A 686 13.72 1.52 33.73
CA GLY A 686 14.99 1.32 34.43
C GLY A 686 16.01 0.44 33.69
N GLU A 687 15.76 0.13 32.41
CA GLU A 687 16.68 -0.65 31.57
C GLU A 687 17.99 0.09 31.26
N LEU A 688 17.97 1.42 31.31
CA LEU A 688 19.15 2.26 31.17
C LEU A 688 19.78 2.53 32.55
N THR A 689 20.79 1.73 32.91
CA THR A 689 21.63 1.99 34.10
C THR A 689 22.96 2.62 33.70
N GLY A 690 23.45 3.60 34.47
CA GLY A 690 24.72 4.28 34.18
C GLY A 690 24.65 5.31 33.03
N ILE A 691 23.57 6.11 32.97
CA ILE A 691 23.36 7.16 31.97
C ILE A 691 24.49 8.19 32.06
N SER A 692 25.21 8.41 30.95
CA SER A 692 26.22 9.48 30.84
C SER A 692 25.57 10.86 30.94
N ASP A 693 26.29 11.87 31.44
CA ASP A 693 25.79 13.26 31.60
C ASP A 693 25.13 13.84 30.34
N ASP A 694 25.64 13.51 29.15
CA ASP A 694 25.08 14.00 27.89
C ASP A 694 23.74 13.33 27.53
N LEU A 695 23.57 12.05 27.88
CA LEU A 695 22.31 11.35 27.72
C LEU A 695 21.28 11.84 28.75
N GLN A 696 21.69 12.20 29.97
CA GLN A 696 20.81 12.79 30.97
C GLN A 696 20.22 14.12 30.48
N LYS A 697 21.02 14.99 29.86
CA LYS A 697 20.53 16.24 29.24
C LYS A 697 19.48 15.98 28.16
N VAL A 698 19.64 14.92 27.37
CA VAL A 698 18.65 14.52 26.35
C VAL A 698 17.35 14.06 27.02
N VAL A 699 17.44 13.25 28.07
CA VAL A 699 16.28 12.78 28.85
C VAL A 699 15.53 13.95 29.49
N ASP A 700 16.24 14.90 30.11
CA ASP A 700 15.64 16.08 30.72
C ASP A 700 14.94 16.96 29.67
N ALA A 701 15.55 17.13 28.50
CA ALA A 701 14.96 17.84 27.37
C ALA A 701 13.69 17.15 26.85
N GLN A 702 13.68 15.81 26.78
CA GLN A 702 12.51 15.02 26.37
C GLN A 702 11.40 15.08 27.43
N ASN A 703 11.72 15.11 28.73
CA ASN A 703 10.73 15.29 29.80
C ASN A 703 10.05 16.67 29.73
N ALA A 704 10.84 17.74 29.59
CA ALA A 704 10.31 19.09 29.42
C ALA A 704 9.47 19.22 28.13
N LEU A 705 9.88 18.52 27.06
CA LEU A 705 9.13 18.45 25.80
C LEU A 705 7.79 17.73 25.99
N SER A 706 7.78 16.59 26.69
CA SER A 706 6.59 15.81 27.01
C SER A 706 5.55 16.65 27.74
N GLU A 707 5.95 17.40 28.77
CA GLU A 707 5.04 18.24 29.56
C GLU A 707 4.39 19.33 28.70
N LYS A 708 5.21 20.09 27.96
CA LYS A 708 4.74 21.18 27.08
C LYS A 708 3.82 20.66 25.97
N ALA A 709 4.18 19.54 25.34
CA ALA A 709 3.39 18.92 24.29
C ALA A 709 2.05 18.39 24.83
N SER A 710 2.05 17.76 26.01
CA SER A 710 0.83 17.25 26.65
C SER A 710 -0.15 18.37 26.96
N GLN A 711 0.33 19.48 27.54
CA GLN A 711 -0.48 20.66 27.79
C GLN A 711 -1.02 21.27 26.49
N ALA A 712 -0.19 21.37 25.45
CA ALA A 712 -0.58 21.90 24.15
C ALA A 712 -1.65 21.05 23.47
N ILE A 713 -1.50 19.72 23.45
CA ILE A 713 -2.45 18.78 22.84
C ILE A 713 -3.79 18.83 23.59
N LEU A 714 -3.77 18.83 24.93
CA LEU A 714 -4.99 18.95 25.74
C LEU A 714 -5.74 20.25 25.49
N ALA A 715 -5.02 21.38 25.50
CA ALA A 715 -5.61 22.69 25.25
C ALA A 715 -6.17 22.78 23.82
N LEU A 716 -5.44 22.23 22.84
CA LEU A 716 -5.85 22.23 21.44
C LEU A 716 -7.13 21.42 21.23
N ILE A 717 -7.19 20.21 21.79
CA ILE A 717 -8.28 19.27 21.53
C ILE A 717 -9.51 19.55 22.40
N LYS A 718 -9.36 19.79 23.70
CA LYS A 718 -10.50 20.02 24.60
C LYS A 718 -11.01 21.46 24.61
N GLN A 719 -10.08 22.40 24.62
CA GLN A 719 -10.40 23.82 24.80
C GLN A 719 -10.38 24.59 23.50
N SER A 720 -10.00 23.94 22.38
CA SER A 720 -9.86 24.61 21.11
C SER A 720 -8.89 25.81 21.20
N ASN A 721 -7.86 25.69 22.05
CA ASN A 721 -6.91 26.76 22.34
C ASN A 721 -5.54 26.44 21.72
N THR A 722 -5.13 27.25 20.74
CA THR A 722 -3.85 27.10 20.03
C THR A 722 -2.70 27.82 20.73
N TRP A 723 -2.98 28.65 21.73
CA TRP A 723 -1.98 29.50 22.38
C TRP A 723 -0.86 28.69 23.04
N PRO A 724 -1.11 27.63 23.82
CA PRO A 724 -0.02 26.85 24.42
C PRO A 724 0.88 26.17 23.38
N LEU A 725 0.33 25.82 22.20
CA LEU A 725 1.13 25.27 21.11
C LEU A 725 2.02 26.36 20.47
N ARG A 726 1.44 27.53 20.17
CA ARG A 726 2.16 28.67 19.59
C ARG A 726 3.27 29.19 20.49
N GLU A 727 3.03 29.26 21.80
CA GLU A 727 3.99 29.75 22.78
C GLU A 727 5.11 28.75 23.04
N ASN A 728 4.77 27.49 23.36
CA ASN A 728 5.76 26.48 23.71
C ASN A 728 6.62 26.03 22.52
N PHE A 729 6.12 26.19 21.29
CA PHE A 729 6.74 25.67 20.07
C PHE A 729 6.96 26.75 19.01
N LYS A 730 7.06 28.03 19.40
CA LYS A 730 7.26 29.17 18.47
C LYS A 730 8.37 28.93 17.45
N TYR A 731 9.51 28.39 17.89
CA TYR A 731 10.69 28.13 17.05
C TYR A 731 10.64 26.81 16.26
N ARG A 732 9.54 26.05 16.38
CA ARG A 732 9.27 24.81 15.62
C ARG A 732 8.05 24.94 14.71
N ARG A 733 7.55 26.17 14.53
CA ARG A 733 6.39 26.48 13.69
C ARG A 733 6.83 26.81 12.28
N TYR A 734 6.31 26.05 11.32
CA TYR A 734 6.33 26.42 9.90
C TYR A 734 4.99 27.04 9.56
N GLU A 735 5.01 28.19 8.89
CA GLU A 735 3.81 28.75 8.29
C GLU A 735 3.82 28.42 6.80
N ILE A 736 2.68 27.97 6.32
CA ILE A 736 2.53 27.48 4.96
C ILE A 736 1.24 28.07 4.40
N ASN A 737 1.35 28.89 3.37
CA ASN A 737 0.20 29.39 2.64
C ASN A 737 0.02 28.54 1.39
N HIS A 738 -1.18 28.02 1.21
CA HIS A 738 -1.60 27.28 0.04
C HIS A 738 -2.63 28.11 -0.72
N ASN A 739 -2.36 28.39 -1.99
CA ASN A 739 -3.36 28.86 -2.94
C ASN A 739 -3.54 27.74 -3.96
N LEU A 740 -4.68 27.05 -3.89
CA LEU A 740 -5.03 25.96 -4.79
C LEU A 740 -6.17 26.39 -5.69
N LYS A 741 -6.03 26.08 -6.97
CA LYS A 741 -7.11 26.15 -7.94
C LYS A 741 -7.18 24.83 -8.67
N THR A 742 -8.25 24.08 -8.44
CA THR A 742 -8.46 22.76 -9.00
C THR A 742 -9.68 22.78 -9.90
N THR A 743 -9.56 22.21 -11.09
CA THR A 743 -10.66 21.95 -12.00
C THR A 743 -10.76 20.45 -12.26
N GLU A 744 -11.94 19.89 -12.00
CA GLU A 744 -12.21 18.48 -12.12
C GLU A 744 -13.36 18.20 -13.08
N ILE A 745 -13.23 17.11 -13.84
CA ILE A 745 -14.32 16.52 -14.62
C ILE A 745 -14.46 15.07 -14.20
N GLN A 746 -15.47 14.80 -13.40
CA GLN A 746 -15.82 13.47 -12.91
C GLN A 746 -16.89 12.86 -13.82
N LYS A 747 -16.68 11.62 -14.25
CA LYS A 747 -17.59 10.85 -15.09
C LYS A 747 -17.78 9.48 -14.47
N SER A 748 -19.01 9.05 -14.32
CA SER A 748 -19.37 7.71 -13.88
C SER A 748 -20.36 7.11 -14.87
N ILE A 749 -20.09 5.91 -15.38
CA ILE A 749 -21.01 5.13 -16.22
C ILE A 749 -21.07 3.73 -15.64
N LEU A 750 -22.17 3.40 -14.97
CA LEU A 750 -22.33 2.14 -14.22
C LEU A 750 -21.14 1.94 -13.25
N TRP A 751 -20.30 0.93 -13.49
CA TRP A 751 -19.10 0.64 -12.70
C TRP A 751 -17.84 1.36 -13.19
N PHE A 752 -17.86 2.03 -14.34
CA PHE A 752 -16.70 2.80 -14.84
C PHE A 752 -16.67 4.19 -14.22
N LYS A 753 -15.50 4.64 -13.77
CA LYS A 753 -15.27 5.99 -13.24
C LYS A 753 -14.05 6.62 -13.92
N ALA A 754 -14.14 7.91 -14.19
CA ALA A 754 -13.04 8.69 -14.74
C ALA A 754 -13.07 10.10 -14.14
N THR A 755 -11.95 10.55 -13.57
CA THR A 755 -11.77 11.87 -12.99
C THR A 755 -10.58 12.52 -13.66
N LYS A 756 -10.85 13.50 -14.51
CA LYS A 756 -9.82 14.37 -15.08
C LYS A 756 -9.59 15.53 -14.12
N MET A 757 -8.34 15.81 -13.79
CA MET A 757 -7.96 16.88 -12.86
C MET A 757 -6.92 17.80 -13.52
N ASP A 758 -7.09 19.09 -13.30
CA ASP A 758 -6.13 20.15 -13.57
C ASP A 758 -5.99 20.99 -12.30
N GLU A 759 -4.78 21.11 -11.76
CA GLU A 759 -4.50 21.75 -10.49
C GLU A 759 -3.33 22.73 -10.62
N GLU A 760 -3.57 23.96 -10.19
CA GLU A 760 -2.57 24.97 -9.95
C GLU A 760 -2.42 25.11 -8.43
N HIS A 761 -1.23 24.85 -7.89
CA HIS A 761 -0.96 24.96 -6.46
C HIS A 761 0.27 25.84 -6.23
N ILE A 762 0.05 26.99 -5.62
CA ILE A 762 1.12 27.87 -5.14
C ILE A 762 1.29 27.63 -3.65
N LEU A 763 2.48 27.20 -3.25
CA LEU A 763 2.87 26.93 -1.87
C LEU A 763 3.90 27.97 -1.44
N SER A 764 3.63 28.72 -0.39
CA SER A 764 4.61 29.63 0.23
C SER A 764 4.95 29.15 1.63
N VAL A 765 6.18 28.73 1.85
CA VAL A 765 6.67 28.21 3.13
C VAL A 765 7.54 29.26 3.80
N TYR A 766 7.17 29.61 5.01
CA TYR A 766 7.92 30.49 5.90
C TYR A 766 8.60 29.62 6.97
N LYS A 767 9.92 29.69 7.01
CA LYS A 767 10.72 28.95 7.99
C LYS A 767 10.54 29.53 9.40
N PRO A 768 10.72 28.72 10.45
CA PRO A 768 10.69 29.21 11.83
C PRO A 768 11.66 30.37 12.04
N GLU A 769 11.32 31.31 12.92
CA GLU A 769 12.28 32.33 13.38
C GLU A 769 13.49 31.64 14.01
N MET A 770 14.70 31.90 13.51
CA MET A 770 15.92 31.41 14.13
C MET A 770 16.49 32.48 15.06
N VAL A 771 16.95 32.08 16.25
CA VAL A 771 17.70 32.96 17.14
C VAL A 771 19.04 33.25 16.49
N ALA A 772 19.25 34.50 16.09
CA ALA A 772 20.52 34.92 15.51
C ALA A 772 21.61 34.95 16.60
N PRO A 773 22.82 34.42 16.34
CA PRO A 773 23.97 34.67 17.20
C PRO A 773 24.19 36.18 17.41
N PRO A 774 24.64 36.62 18.60
CA PRO A 774 24.91 38.03 18.88
C PRO A 774 25.79 38.65 17.78
N GLY A 775 25.34 39.75 17.17
CA GLY A 775 26.06 40.44 16.09
C GLY A 775 25.70 39.98 14.66
N SER A 776 24.73 39.09 14.47
CA SER A 776 24.25 38.65 13.16
C SER A 776 22.75 38.90 12.97
N THR A 777 22.31 39.11 11.73
CA THR A 777 20.88 39.24 11.36
C THR A 777 20.47 38.07 10.48
N VAL A 778 19.47 37.29 10.92
CA VAL A 778 18.88 36.23 10.09
C VAL A 778 17.81 36.83 9.19
N VAL A 779 17.99 36.72 7.87
CA VAL A 779 16.97 37.10 6.88
C VAL A 779 16.16 35.85 6.51
N ASN A 780 14.94 35.74 7.02
CA ASN A 780 14.02 34.67 6.65
C ASN A 780 13.53 34.89 5.20
N LYS A 781 14.03 34.09 4.26
CA LYS A 781 13.52 34.07 2.87
C LYS A 781 12.34 33.10 2.76
N VAL A 782 11.26 33.58 2.15
CA VAL A 782 10.09 32.76 1.81
C VAL A 782 10.49 31.77 0.70
N LEU A 783 10.17 30.50 0.90
CA LEU A 783 10.31 29.49 -0.15
C LEU A 783 8.98 29.37 -0.87
N GLN A 784 8.93 29.75 -2.14
CA GLN A 784 7.73 29.63 -2.95
C GLN A 784 7.89 28.50 -3.96
N PHE A 785 6.90 27.62 -4.01
CA PHE A 785 6.80 26.53 -4.98
C PHE A 785 5.54 26.76 -5.80
N SER A 786 5.64 26.59 -7.12
CA SER A 786 4.49 26.58 -8.00
C SER A 786 4.41 25.19 -8.62
N LEU A 787 3.32 24.50 -8.35
CA LEU A 787 3.03 23.18 -8.88
C LEU A 787 1.89 23.29 -9.86
N TYR A 788 2.08 22.69 -11.03
CA TYR A 788 1.02 22.52 -12.02
C TYR A 788 0.88 21.03 -12.27
N GLN A 789 -0.26 20.47 -11.90
CA GLN A 789 -0.56 19.04 -12.06
C GLN A 789 -1.75 18.86 -12.99
N ARG A 790 -1.60 17.93 -13.93
CA ARG A 790 -2.70 17.51 -14.79
C ARG A 790 -2.67 16.00 -14.95
N GLY A 791 -3.82 15.36 -14.77
CA GLY A 791 -3.93 13.91 -14.81
C GLY A 791 -5.35 13.44 -15.09
N GLU A 792 -5.51 12.16 -15.39
CA GLU A 792 -6.83 11.57 -15.60
C GLU A 792 -6.90 10.18 -14.97
N LEU A 793 -7.46 10.14 -13.76
CA LEU A 793 -7.69 8.91 -13.05
C LEU A 793 -8.87 8.16 -13.66
N LYS A 794 -8.65 7.00 -14.28
CA LYS A 794 -9.71 6.15 -14.84
C LYS A 794 -9.71 4.79 -14.18
N GLY A 795 -10.87 4.17 -14.12
CA GLY A 795 -10.96 2.89 -13.45
C GLY A 795 -12.34 2.25 -13.44
N SER A 796 -12.44 1.12 -12.74
CA SER A 796 -13.68 0.41 -12.53
C SER A 796 -13.89 0.09 -11.06
N ASP A 797 -15.09 0.41 -10.56
CA ASP A 797 -15.58 0.15 -9.22
C ASP A 797 -16.79 -0.79 -9.29
N LYS A 798 -16.53 -2.05 -9.66
CA LYS A 798 -17.58 -3.07 -9.79
C LYS A 798 -18.22 -3.41 -8.44
N PHE A 799 -17.42 -3.40 -7.37
CA PHE A 799 -17.89 -3.71 -6.04
C PHE A 799 -18.81 -2.62 -5.50
N GLY A 800 -18.38 -1.35 -5.55
CA GLY A 800 -19.24 -0.21 -5.19
C GLY A 800 -20.52 -0.16 -6.00
N PHE A 801 -20.46 -0.48 -7.31
CA PHE A 801 -21.65 -0.60 -8.16
C PHE A 801 -22.60 -1.71 -7.68
N SER A 802 -22.08 -2.91 -7.35
CA SER A 802 -22.90 -4.01 -6.82
C SER A 802 -23.57 -3.68 -5.49
N LEU A 803 -22.87 -2.98 -4.60
CA LEU A 803 -23.45 -2.46 -3.36
C LEU A 803 -24.53 -1.41 -3.66
N GLY A 804 -24.35 -0.60 -4.69
CA GLY A 804 -25.38 0.35 -5.14
C GLY A 804 -26.67 -0.33 -5.60
N ILE A 805 -26.57 -1.46 -6.30
CA ILE A 805 -27.73 -2.29 -6.64
C ILE A 805 -28.39 -2.85 -5.37
N LEU A 806 -27.58 -3.38 -4.43
CA LEU A 806 -28.09 -3.90 -3.17
C LEU A 806 -28.85 -2.83 -2.39
N ASP A 807 -28.28 -1.62 -2.27
CA ASP A 807 -28.89 -0.47 -1.61
C ASP A 807 -30.23 -0.11 -2.26
N ALA A 808 -30.30 -0.06 -3.60
CA ALA A 808 -31.54 0.21 -4.32
C ALA A 808 -32.63 -0.86 -4.05
N VAL A 809 -32.24 -2.13 -4.04
CA VAL A 809 -33.16 -3.25 -3.74
C VAL A 809 -33.63 -3.21 -2.29
N LEU A 810 -32.75 -2.89 -1.34
CA LEU A 810 -33.09 -2.77 0.07
C LEU A 810 -34.00 -1.56 0.31
N ALA A 811 -33.70 -0.40 -0.29
CA ALA A 811 -34.55 0.79 -0.20
C ALA A 811 -35.98 0.52 -0.70
N LYS A 812 -36.12 -0.30 -1.74
CA LYS A 812 -37.44 -0.75 -2.23
C LYS A 812 -38.17 -1.65 -1.22
N ASN A 813 -37.49 -2.64 -0.66
CA ASN A 813 -38.14 -3.69 0.14
C ASN A 813 -38.31 -3.33 1.63
N VAL A 814 -37.40 -2.51 2.16
CA VAL A 814 -37.35 -2.11 3.58
C VAL A 814 -37.83 -0.66 3.76
N GLY A 815 -37.91 0.11 2.66
CA GLY A 815 -38.38 1.49 2.66
C GLY A 815 -37.27 2.50 2.95
N LYS A 816 -37.66 3.74 3.29
CA LYS A 816 -36.76 4.91 3.43
C LYS A 816 -35.70 4.80 4.53
N ASN A 817 -35.76 3.78 5.39
CA ASN A 817 -34.81 3.52 6.47
C ASN A 817 -33.92 2.30 6.18
N ALA A 818 -33.86 1.84 4.92
CA ALA A 818 -32.99 0.75 4.54
C ALA A 818 -31.51 1.10 4.82
N PRO A 819 -30.71 0.13 5.29
CA PRO A 819 -29.26 0.32 5.40
C PRO A 819 -28.65 0.53 4.02
N SER A 820 -27.68 1.44 3.93
CA SER A 820 -26.90 1.71 2.71
C SER A 820 -25.46 1.26 2.92
N PHE A 821 -24.96 0.45 1.99
CA PHE A 821 -23.66 -0.19 1.98
C PHE A 821 -22.71 0.43 0.96
N ALA A 822 -23.24 1.01 -0.12
CA ALA A 822 -22.44 1.62 -1.16
C ALA A 822 -21.76 2.88 -0.64
N GLN A 823 -20.47 3.01 -0.93
CA GLN A 823 -19.72 4.23 -0.65
C GLN A 823 -19.70 5.10 -1.92
N ASN A 824 -19.73 6.41 -1.75
CA ASN A 824 -19.65 7.35 -2.87
C ASN A 824 -18.19 7.81 -3.08
N SER A 825 -17.30 6.91 -3.50
CA SER A 825 -15.92 7.28 -3.86
C SER A 825 -15.81 7.58 -5.36
N GLN A 826 -15.12 8.67 -5.71
CA GLN A 826 -14.78 9.01 -7.10
C GLN A 826 -13.50 8.33 -7.57
N ASN A 827 -12.68 7.81 -6.64
CA ASN A 827 -11.48 7.05 -6.94
C ASN A 827 -11.77 5.55 -6.76
N PRO A 828 -11.85 4.76 -7.85
CA PRO A 828 -12.05 3.32 -7.74
C PRO A 828 -11.03 2.63 -6.82
N SER A 829 -9.79 3.09 -6.73
CA SER A 829 -8.76 2.46 -5.88
C SER A 829 -9.00 2.65 -4.38
N GLN A 830 -9.98 3.45 -3.97
CA GLN A 830 -10.39 3.59 -2.57
C GLN A 830 -11.44 2.57 -2.16
N MET A 831 -11.98 1.81 -3.12
CA MET A 831 -12.92 0.72 -2.87
C MET A 831 -12.20 -0.62 -2.82
N PRO A 832 -12.66 -1.56 -1.97
CA PRO A 832 -12.24 -2.95 -2.09
C PRO A 832 -12.43 -3.43 -3.53
N TYR A 833 -11.37 -4.01 -4.12
CA TYR A 833 -11.34 -4.52 -5.49
C TYR A 833 -11.50 -3.49 -6.62
N GLY A 834 -11.59 -2.20 -6.31
CA GLY A 834 -11.66 -1.16 -7.34
C GLY A 834 -10.28 -0.90 -7.94
N LYS A 835 -10.24 -0.68 -9.26
CA LYS A 835 -9.00 -0.49 -10.02
C LYS A 835 -9.00 0.90 -10.59
N ALA A 836 -7.93 1.65 -10.38
CA ALA A 836 -7.74 2.95 -11.00
C ALA A 836 -6.32 3.08 -11.55
N TYR A 837 -6.18 3.80 -12.65
CA TYR A 837 -4.92 4.18 -13.28
C TYR A 837 -4.93 5.69 -13.49
N TRP A 838 -3.86 6.36 -13.07
CA TRP A 838 -3.67 7.81 -13.18
C TRP A 838 -3.18 8.23 -14.56
#